data_AF-A0A9W9Z7F5-F1
#
_entry.id   AF-A0A9W9Z7F5-F1
#
_cell.length_a   1.000
_cell.length_b   1.000
_cell.length_c   1.000
_cell.angle_alpha   90.00
_cell.angle_beta   90.00
_cell.angle_gamma   90.00
#
_symmetry.space_group_name_H-M   'P 1'
#
loop_
_entity.id
_entity.type
_entity.pdbx_description
1 polymer ?
#
loop_
_entity_poly.entity_id
_entity_poly.type
_entity_poly.pdbx_seq_one_letter_code
_entity_poly.pdbx_strand_id
1 'polypeptide(L)'
;MIDRCENSSYSVIKSDFIPLQLEGDIQSNVHPLLIHLDDAEPAYISINPKSKMRIAGQSVNFTCEAEGTPPIKISWYHNGRRLQQVTSGSRSNLFIPNVNGVQGFYTCKATNEYGSEISTPAELKIKTEEILDTCNRTPSSDIIRLPPGCKVKSTGEDTLDVGQCSGEPCSQRSKFSQTCGGKEDCCCGPRFDDYQEIDVICGVWNFIKMVFYRVKECRCSTCLKRETLLKGEVVGGPNQDPVKNITVIFRKKVVDSTNEDGKFSFIIPDDVDRLTVTFQDPTDQFFDTTQTMAFQRGQTVFHRIVLQEEDPPVTFDSGEDLSVPLGHARDNMAVLEMSANNLLRKDGSPYKGKAKIRVSLTDPRNASDLFSAPGDFTTVDQSGSVQPLKTYGILRIKVQDQDNKQLDLAGNMKIYLDANKITLPSNSTGEMAPWLWWLDEKTGRWRQMGEMRPAYNPRTKRASGGRRFYIGDIQTDKISNINIDIPWKRCYIRAQAFIMTDKGMQPDKGVVATLIGRNADQEQYYGYTKGVTDKHGIACIPAWCDSDVFLQSGKLSFNTNGGELVSHLNPDDTTLSKLSPELDASIIAGNESSSFKFTTKVTSQAGPIFGDDELNKCLDPDDNLVAFRFYMNKANIKLVSELNDFGSRPPGHPLSWYTTDPGKPNKEFKKCFLKITSENKKYLGQAPMVSVQSFTPTGKTKYGFSIKEQTATEEPSTRAAKGYRDIFSVSFACVEYRCSEKNKETIIVLTLLTYKCLFLKTIPGLRPEINPYIEKYGNVTNLPSSRSINFYAPVDISDGKLGLYTGPGKIAEERCKAGTVDDAGKGIEGINSKGPAVLAIGTIECPGWEEWPWWEPEEGAESPDNGEEEPSYDWRRIT
;
A
#
# COMPACT_ATOMS: atom_id res chain seq x y z
N MET A 1 52.04 52.91 -9.52
CA MET A 1 50.99 52.42 -8.62
C MET A 1 49.78 52.17 -9.50
N ILE A 2 49.53 50.91 -9.85
CA ILE A 2 48.30 50.50 -10.52
C ILE A 2 47.42 50.03 -9.37
N ASP A 3 46.41 50.83 -9.04
CA ASP A 3 45.42 50.48 -8.02
C ASP A 3 44.78 49.15 -8.41
N ARG A 4 44.84 48.19 -7.48
CA ARG A 4 44.13 46.92 -7.57
C ARG A 4 42.65 47.24 -7.67
N CYS A 5 41.99 46.85 -8.76
CA CYS A 5 40.53 46.79 -8.76
C CYS A 5 40.12 45.80 -7.66
N GLU A 6 39.37 46.29 -6.69
CA GLU A 6 38.86 45.56 -5.54
C GLU A 6 37.93 44.41 -5.96
N ASN A 7 37.93 43.33 -5.16
CA ASN A 7 37.11 42.12 -5.26
C ASN A 7 35.79 42.33 -6.04
N SER A 8 35.71 41.75 -7.24
CA SER A 8 34.46 41.72 -7.99
C SER A 8 33.60 40.53 -7.55
N SER A 9 32.33 40.81 -7.24
CA SER A 9 31.32 39.78 -6.93
C SER A 9 30.47 39.52 -8.17
N TYR A 10 30.27 38.24 -8.51
CA TYR A 10 29.49 37.80 -9.65
C TYR A 10 28.31 36.95 -9.18
N SER A 11 27.12 37.29 -9.63
CA SER A 11 25.92 36.47 -9.45
C SER A 11 25.66 35.64 -10.70
N VAL A 12 25.71 34.33 -10.59
CA VAL A 12 25.23 33.42 -11.63
C VAL A 12 23.79 33.05 -11.33
N ILE A 13 22.89 33.44 -12.24
CA ILE A 13 21.45 33.21 -12.12
C ILE A 13 21.01 32.42 -13.34
N LYS A 14 20.43 31.24 -13.10
CA LYS A 14 19.73 30.41 -14.09
C LYS A 14 18.34 30.13 -13.54
N SER A 15 17.31 30.17 -14.39
CA SER A 15 15.94 29.81 -13.99
C SER A 15 15.90 28.41 -13.40
N ASP A 16 15.13 28.21 -12.33
CA ASP A 16 14.99 26.93 -11.62
C ASP A 16 16.26 26.42 -10.90
N PHE A 17 17.27 27.28 -10.73
CA PHE A 17 18.47 27.01 -9.93
C PHE A 17 18.63 28.04 -8.81
N ILE A 18 19.27 27.62 -7.71
CA ILE A 18 19.62 28.51 -6.61
C ILE A 18 20.69 29.50 -7.11
N PRO A 19 20.50 30.83 -6.95
CA PRO A 19 21.50 31.82 -7.34
C PRO A 19 22.84 31.59 -6.64
N LEU A 20 23.93 31.54 -7.42
CA LEU A 20 25.27 31.38 -6.89
C LEU A 20 26.01 32.73 -6.90
N GLN A 21 26.58 33.10 -5.75
CA GLN A 21 27.47 34.24 -5.63
C GLN A 21 28.92 33.75 -5.65
N LEU A 22 29.74 34.34 -6.52
CA LEU A 22 31.16 34.07 -6.66
C LEU A 22 31.95 35.33 -6.33
N GLU A 23 33.09 35.17 -5.66
CA GLU A 23 34.06 36.24 -5.42
C GLU A 23 35.34 35.93 -6.19
N GLY A 24 35.88 36.90 -6.95
CA GLY A 24 37.13 36.68 -7.67
C GLY A 24 37.76 37.95 -8.25
N ASP A 25 39.10 37.91 -8.36
CA ASP A 25 39.92 38.93 -9.02
C ASP A 25 40.01 38.67 -10.53
N ILE A 26 39.76 39.70 -11.35
CA ILE A 26 39.88 39.61 -12.80
C ILE A 26 41.37 39.61 -13.17
N GLN A 27 41.93 38.44 -13.48
CA GLN A 27 43.22 38.34 -14.15
C GLN A 27 43.05 38.26 -15.68
N SER A 28 44.05 38.72 -16.42
CA SER A 28 44.04 38.85 -17.89
C SER A 28 43.98 37.53 -18.68
N ASN A 29 43.96 36.37 -18.01
CA ASN A 29 43.89 35.06 -18.66
C ASN A 29 42.47 34.50 -18.58
N VAL A 30 41.85 34.29 -19.74
CA VAL A 30 40.51 33.71 -19.87
C VAL A 30 40.61 32.19 -19.67
N HIS A 31 40.25 31.71 -18.48
CA HIS A 31 40.06 30.28 -18.22
C HIS A 31 38.56 29.95 -18.16
N PRO A 32 38.10 28.84 -18.78
CA PRO A 32 36.73 28.39 -18.61
C PRO A 32 36.50 27.98 -17.14
N LEU A 33 35.43 28.48 -16.53
CA LEU A 33 35.02 28.17 -15.17
C LEU A 33 33.86 27.17 -15.22
N LEU A 34 34.03 26.00 -14.61
CA LEU A 34 32.95 25.04 -14.40
C LEU A 34 32.23 25.40 -13.09
N ILE A 35 30.92 25.65 -13.17
CA ILE A 35 30.08 26.03 -12.04
C ILE A 35 29.00 24.96 -11.87
N HIS A 36 28.88 24.43 -10.65
CA HIS A 36 27.75 23.58 -10.28
C HIS A 36 26.66 24.43 -9.63
N LEU A 37 25.45 24.37 -10.17
CA LEU A 37 24.28 25.05 -9.62
C LEU A 37 23.36 23.99 -9.01
N ASP A 38 22.87 24.24 -7.80
CA ASP A 38 21.87 23.40 -7.16
C ASP A 38 20.47 23.72 -7.72
N ASP A 39 19.68 22.68 -7.97
CA ASP A 39 18.28 22.82 -8.38
C ASP A 39 17.49 23.60 -7.31
N ALA A 40 16.67 24.55 -7.76
CA ALA A 40 15.69 25.20 -6.92
C ALA A 40 14.39 24.38 -6.87
N GLU A 41 13.84 24.25 -5.66
CA GLU A 41 12.68 23.41 -5.39
C GLU A 41 11.48 24.28 -5.01
N PRO A 42 10.36 24.22 -5.74
CA PRO A 42 9.11 24.86 -5.36
C PRO A 42 8.64 24.39 -3.98
N ALA A 43 8.07 25.30 -3.19
CA ALA A 43 7.53 24.95 -1.89
C ALA A 43 6.38 23.93 -2.04
N TYR A 44 6.48 22.78 -1.36
CA TYR A 44 5.47 21.72 -1.36
C TYR A 44 5.11 21.31 0.07
N ILE A 45 3.88 20.82 0.26
CA ILE A 45 3.37 20.41 1.57
C ILE A 45 3.84 18.98 1.86
N SER A 46 4.67 18.80 2.89
CA SER A 46 5.13 17.49 3.34
C SER A 46 4.21 16.89 4.41
N ILE A 47 3.60 17.72 5.26
CA ILE A 47 2.62 17.31 6.26
C ILE A 47 1.40 18.24 6.22
N ASN A 48 0.25 17.65 5.94
CA ASN A 48 -1.04 18.33 5.92
C ASN A 48 -1.61 18.49 7.34
N PRO A 49 -2.41 19.55 7.58
CA PRO A 49 -3.17 19.65 8.81
C PRO A 49 -4.16 18.49 8.95
N LYS A 50 -4.39 18.02 10.18
CA LYS A 50 -5.33 16.93 10.47
C LYS A 50 -6.62 17.46 11.07
N SER A 51 -7.76 16.89 10.69
CA SER A 51 -9.07 17.21 11.26
C SER A 51 -9.12 16.98 12.78
N LYS A 52 -9.89 17.82 13.48
CA LYS A 52 -10.00 17.84 14.95
C LYS A 52 -11.46 17.96 15.38
N MET A 53 -11.79 17.32 16.50
CA MET A 53 -13.03 17.56 17.25
C MET A 53 -12.71 18.28 18.55
N ARG A 54 -13.49 19.30 18.91
CA ARG A 54 -13.33 20.09 20.14
C ARG A 54 -14.67 20.40 20.80
N ILE A 55 -14.62 20.70 22.09
CA ILE A 55 -15.75 21.24 22.84
C ILE A 55 -15.63 22.77 22.87
N ALA A 56 -16.75 23.47 22.78
CA ALA A 56 -16.79 24.92 22.83
C ALA A 56 -16.01 25.46 24.04
N GLY A 57 -15.13 26.44 23.81
CA GLY A 57 -14.28 27.05 24.82
C GLY A 57 -12.87 26.46 24.95
N GLN A 58 -12.59 25.32 24.31
CA GLN A 58 -11.24 24.74 24.30
C GLN A 58 -10.30 25.42 23.30
N SER A 59 -9.04 24.99 23.26
CA SER A 59 -8.10 25.44 22.23
C SER A 59 -7.80 24.32 21.23
N VAL A 60 -7.41 24.70 20.01
CA VAL A 60 -6.95 23.77 18.96
C VAL A 60 -5.63 24.24 18.36
N ASN A 61 -4.80 23.29 17.92
CA ASN A 61 -3.58 23.56 17.18
C ASN A 61 -3.58 22.71 15.90
N PHE A 62 -3.43 23.36 14.76
CA PHE A 62 -3.19 22.72 13.46
C PHE A 62 -1.71 22.84 13.09
N THR A 63 -1.11 21.74 12.65
CA THR A 63 0.29 21.69 12.22
C THR A 63 0.33 21.56 10.70
N CYS A 64 1.20 22.32 10.05
CA CYS A 64 1.50 22.22 8.64
C CYS A 64 3.02 22.28 8.45
N GLU A 65 3.57 21.36 7.66
CA GLU A 65 5.00 21.32 7.32
C GLU A 65 5.16 21.34 5.80
N ALA A 66 6.22 22.01 5.35
CA ALA A 66 6.53 22.23 3.96
C ALA A 66 8.03 22.12 3.72
N GLU A 67 8.38 21.62 2.54
CA GLU A 67 9.74 21.45 2.06
C GLU A 67 9.93 22.22 0.74
N GLY A 68 11.16 22.37 0.29
CA GLY A 68 11.55 23.16 -0.88
C GLY A 68 12.64 24.18 -0.55
N THR A 69 13.07 24.95 -1.54
CA THR A 69 14.15 25.93 -1.38
C THR A 69 13.69 27.09 -0.49
N PRO A 70 14.37 27.36 0.65
CA PRO A 70 14.08 28.52 1.48
C PRO A 70 14.34 29.84 0.73
N PRO A 71 13.67 30.96 1.08
CA PRO A 71 12.76 31.12 2.21
C PRO A 71 11.32 30.66 1.90
N ILE A 72 10.80 29.74 2.71
CA ILE A 72 9.40 29.30 2.65
C ILE A 72 8.53 30.18 3.55
N LYS A 73 7.34 30.56 3.05
CA LYS A 73 6.28 31.24 3.81
C LYS A 73 5.05 30.33 3.87
N ILE A 74 4.53 30.08 5.06
CA ILE A 74 3.30 29.31 5.28
C ILE A 74 2.19 30.26 5.72
N SER A 75 1.09 30.30 4.96
CA SER A 75 -0.12 31.09 5.22
C SER A 75 -1.29 30.19 5.57
N TRP A 76 -2.15 30.57 6.52
CA TRP A 76 -3.35 29.79 6.85
C TRP A 76 -4.62 30.38 6.26
N TYR A 77 -5.61 29.52 6.00
CA TYR A 77 -6.93 29.87 5.48
C TYR A 77 -8.01 29.14 6.28
N HIS A 78 -9.14 29.80 6.50
CA HIS A 78 -10.36 29.23 7.11
C HIS A 78 -11.54 29.43 6.15
N ASN A 79 -12.17 28.34 5.72
CA ASN A 79 -13.25 28.32 4.72
C ASN A 79 -12.90 29.17 3.47
N GLY A 80 -11.68 28.98 2.95
CA GLY A 80 -11.16 29.71 1.79
C GLY A 80 -10.71 31.14 2.05
N ARG A 81 -10.95 31.71 3.25
CA ARG A 81 -10.52 33.07 3.61
C ARG A 81 -9.16 33.05 4.30
N ARG A 82 -8.23 33.87 3.81
CA ARG A 82 -6.88 33.97 4.37
C ARG A 82 -6.90 34.54 5.79
N LEU A 83 -6.18 33.89 6.71
CA LEU A 83 -5.91 34.38 8.06
C LEU A 83 -4.68 35.28 8.07
N GLN A 84 -4.58 36.18 9.07
CA GLN A 84 -3.44 37.10 9.17
C GLN A 84 -2.11 36.40 9.54
N GLN A 85 -2.18 35.17 10.07
CA GLN A 85 -1.00 34.42 10.47
C GLN A 85 -0.20 33.95 9.25
N VAL A 86 1.07 34.38 9.20
CA VAL A 86 2.07 33.93 8.23
C VAL A 86 3.34 33.56 8.99
N THR A 87 3.88 32.38 8.75
CA THR A 87 5.12 31.90 9.36
C THR A 87 6.20 31.80 8.30
N SER A 88 7.38 32.37 8.57
CA SER A 88 8.59 32.11 7.78
C SER A 88 9.27 30.84 8.31
N GLY A 89 9.49 29.87 7.44
CA GLY A 89 10.07 28.56 7.77
C GLY A 89 9.28 27.39 7.22
N SER A 90 9.83 26.18 7.41
CA SER A 90 9.28 24.90 6.93
C SER A 90 8.16 24.32 7.79
N ARG A 91 7.81 24.97 8.90
CA ARG A 91 6.77 24.49 9.83
C ARG A 91 5.97 25.64 10.42
N SER A 92 4.65 25.49 10.43
CA SER A 92 3.73 26.43 11.07
C SER A 92 2.71 25.71 11.93
N ASN A 93 2.43 26.29 13.10
CA ASN A 93 1.37 25.86 14.01
C ASN A 93 0.30 26.96 14.11
N LEU A 94 -0.94 26.68 13.72
CA LEU A 94 -2.08 27.58 13.89
C LEU A 94 -2.79 27.25 15.21
N PHE A 95 -2.55 28.09 16.22
CA PHE A 95 -3.18 27.97 17.53
C PHE A 95 -4.42 28.87 17.62
N ILE A 96 -5.56 28.26 17.92
CA ILE A 96 -6.84 28.97 18.08
C ILE A 96 -7.34 28.72 19.51
N PRO A 97 -7.30 29.74 20.39
CA PRO A 97 -7.86 29.63 21.73
C PRO A 97 -9.38 29.78 21.71
N ASN A 98 -10.05 29.26 22.74
CA ASN A 98 -11.49 29.49 22.99
C ASN A 98 -12.37 29.24 21.75
N VAL A 99 -12.32 28.03 21.20
CA VAL A 99 -13.03 27.67 19.97
C VAL A 99 -14.54 27.81 20.18
N ASN A 100 -15.14 28.77 19.48
CA ASN A 100 -16.58 28.97 19.44
C ASN A 100 -16.93 29.67 18.13
N GLY A 101 -17.85 29.11 17.33
CA GLY A 101 -18.21 29.67 16.01
C GLY A 101 -17.09 29.65 14.96
N VAL A 102 -15.97 28.97 15.22
CA VAL A 102 -14.80 28.86 14.33
C VAL A 102 -14.70 27.49 13.64
N GLN A 103 -15.80 26.71 13.66
CA GLN A 103 -15.89 25.44 12.95
C GLN A 103 -15.75 25.60 11.43
N GLY A 104 -15.43 24.51 10.75
CA GLY A 104 -15.22 24.49 9.30
C GLY A 104 -13.80 24.05 8.94
N PHE A 105 -13.34 24.44 7.76
CA PHE A 105 -12.16 23.86 7.13
C PHE A 105 -10.96 24.79 7.20
N TYR A 106 -9.81 24.23 7.56
CA TYR A 106 -8.53 24.92 7.63
C TYR A 106 -7.55 24.33 6.62
N THR A 107 -6.94 25.17 5.81
CA THR A 107 -5.85 24.81 4.89
C THR A 107 -4.65 25.70 5.15
N CYS A 108 -3.46 25.20 4.83
CA CYS A 108 -2.25 26.01 4.74
C CYS A 108 -1.77 26.10 3.28
N LYS A 109 -1.14 27.22 2.94
CA LYS A 109 -0.45 27.41 1.68
C LYS A 109 1.03 27.67 1.95
N ALA A 110 1.90 26.81 1.44
CA ALA A 110 3.34 27.04 1.42
C ALA A 110 3.73 27.77 0.14
N THR A 111 4.66 28.72 0.22
CA THR A 111 5.10 29.52 -0.94
C THR A 111 6.57 29.89 -0.81
N ASN A 112 7.31 29.77 -1.90
CA ASN A 112 8.63 30.35 -2.08
C ASN A 112 8.71 31.03 -3.46
N GLU A 113 9.90 31.46 -3.89
CA GLU A 113 10.09 32.15 -5.17
C GLU A 113 9.83 31.25 -6.39
N TYR A 114 9.89 29.93 -6.22
CA TYR A 114 9.79 28.94 -7.29
C TYR A 114 8.40 28.29 -7.40
N GLY A 115 7.52 28.52 -6.42
CA GLY A 115 6.13 28.07 -6.49
C GLY A 115 5.42 28.03 -5.15
N SER A 116 4.24 27.41 -5.17
CA SER A 116 3.42 27.26 -3.98
C SER A 116 2.61 25.98 -4.02
N GLU A 117 2.11 25.55 -2.86
CA GLU A 117 1.19 24.44 -2.75
C GLU A 117 0.19 24.68 -1.61
N ILE A 118 -1.06 24.28 -1.83
CA ILE A 118 -2.14 24.29 -0.83
C ILE A 118 -2.33 22.87 -0.29
N SER A 119 -2.42 22.75 1.04
CA SER A 119 -2.64 21.49 1.73
C SER A 119 -4.03 20.91 1.48
N THR A 120 -4.20 19.63 1.76
CA THR A 120 -5.53 19.07 1.97
C THR A 120 -6.21 19.77 3.17
N PRO A 121 -7.54 19.94 3.12
CA PRO A 121 -8.30 20.60 4.19
C PRO A 121 -8.39 19.74 5.45
N ALA A 122 -8.25 20.38 6.60
CA ALA A 122 -8.55 19.82 7.91
C ALA A 122 -9.86 20.38 8.45
N GLU A 123 -10.77 19.52 8.89
CA GLU A 123 -12.05 19.93 9.45
C GLU A 123 -11.96 20.15 10.97
N LEU A 124 -12.49 21.27 11.46
CA LEU A 124 -12.75 21.51 12.88
C LEU A 124 -14.23 21.32 13.19
N LYS A 125 -14.57 20.24 13.90
CA LYS A 125 -15.90 20.01 14.47
C LYS A 125 -15.95 20.52 15.91
N ILE A 126 -17.00 21.27 16.26
CA ILE A 126 -17.21 21.81 17.62
C ILE A 126 -18.52 21.26 18.19
N LYS A 127 -18.47 20.73 19.40
CA LYS A 127 -19.66 20.36 20.20
C LYS A 127 -19.90 21.42 21.27
N THR A 128 -21.14 21.90 21.37
CA THR A 128 -21.57 22.99 22.26
C THR A 128 -22.30 22.52 23.52
N GLU A 129 -22.79 21.28 23.53
CA GLU A 129 -23.47 20.69 24.69
C GLU A 129 -22.51 20.44 25.86
N GLU A 130 -23.04 20.26 27.08
CA GLU A 130 -22.28 19.85 28.29
C GLU A 130 -21.76 18.41 28.23
N ILE A 131 -21.23 18.02 27.08
CA ILE A 131 -20.67 16.71 26.82
C ILE A 131 -19.28 16.65 27.46
N LEU A 132 -19.10 15.69 28.38
CA LEU A 132 -17.80 15.41 29.00
C LEU A 132 -16.81 14.75 28.04
N ASP A 133 -17.31 13.94 27.10
CA ASP A 133 -16.54 13.18 26.12
C ASP A 133 -17.31 13.13 24.79
N THR A 134 -16.70 13.61 23.70
CA THR A 134 -17.34 13.67 22.39
C THR A 134 -17.53 12.29 21.73
N CYS A 135 -16.95 11.22 22.28
CA CYS A 135 -17.10 9.88 21.75
C CYS A 135 -18.47 9.27 22.08
N ASN A 136 -19.04 8.56 21.11
CA ASN A 136 -20.12 7.62 21.40
C ASN A 136 -19.56 6.51 22.28
N ARG A 137 -20.15 6.30 23.47
CA ARG A 137 -19.70 5.28 24.41
C ARG A 137 -20.04 3.87 23.96
N THR A 138 -21.06 3.70 23.14
CA THR A 138 -21.50 2.39 22.70
C THR A 138 -20.66 1.94 21.51
N PRO A 139 -19.94 0.81 21.61
CA PRO A 139 -19.21 0.24 20.48
C PRO A 139 -20.19 -0.24 19.40
N SER A 140 -19.83 -0.04 18.13
CA SER A 140 -20.54 -0.64 17.00
C SER A 140 -20.26 -2.14 16.97
N SER A 141 -21.22 -2.94 16.50
CA SER A 141 -21.05 -4.39 16.36
C SER A 141 -19.93 -4.72 15.36
N ASP A 142 -19.02 -5.60 15.73
CA ASP A 142 -17.96 -6.13 14.88
C ASP A 142 -17.86 -7.63 15.12
N ILE A 143 -18.41 -8.41 14.19
CA ILE A 143 -18.63 -9.85 14.39
C ILE A 143 -17.49 -10.63 13.73
N ILE A 144 -16.72 -11.33 14.55
CA ILE A 144 -15.73 -12.29 14.11
C ILE A 144 -16.31 -13.71 14.12
N ARG A 145 -15.88 -14.54 13.18
CA ARG A 145 -16.18 -15.97 13.19
C ARG A 145 -15.06 -16.73 13.90
N LEU A 146 -15.41 -17.54 14.89
CA LEU A 146 -14.46 -18.35 15.63
C LEU A 146 -13.86 -19.46 14.74
N PRO A 147 -12.66 -19.96 15.08
CA PRO A 147 -12.06 -21.13 14.46
C PRO A 147 -13.03 -22.32 14.30
N PRO A 148 -12.94 -23.14 13.24
CA PRO A 148 -13.71 -24.37 13.13
C PRO A 148 -13.51 -25.28 14.37
N GLY A 149 -14.61 -25.67 15.00
CA GLY A 149 -14.58 -26.46 16.25
C GLY A 149 -14.37 -25.64 17.52
N CYS A 150 -14.35 -24.30 17.44
CA CYS A 150 -14.45 -23.41 18.60
C CYS A 150 -15.86 -22.83 18.73
N LYS A 151 -16.30 -22.67 19.98
CA LYS A 151 -17.59 -22.07 20.32
C LYS A 151 -17.46 -21.15 21.52
N VAL A 152 -18.24 -20.09 21.56
CA VAL A 152 -18.37 -19.25 22.76
C VAL A 152 -18.97 -20.13 23.87
N LYS A 153 -18.31 -20.18 25.03
CA LYS A 153 -18.72 -21.07 26.12
C LYS A 153 -20.11 -20.76 26.67
N SER A 154 -20.51 -19.49 26.66
CA SER A 154 -21.82 -19.05 27.18
C SER A 154 -22.97 -19.24 26.20
N THR A 155 -22.77 -19.02 24.90
CA THR A 155 -23.85 -19.07 23.88
C THR A 155 -23.83 -20.32 23.02
N GLY A 156 -22.69 -21.02 22.92
CA GLY A 156 -22.51 -22.15 22.01
C GLY A 156 -22.37 -21.77 20.54
N GLU A 157 -22.35 -20.48 20.21
CA GLU A 157 -22.22 -19.96 18.85
C GLU A 157 -20.77 -20.04 18.34
N ASP A 158 -20.61 -20.18 17.02
CA ASP A 158 -19.33 -20.11 16.31
C ASP A 158 -18.97 -18.69 15.86
N THR A 159 -19.72 -17.67 16.31
CA THR A 159 -19.47 -16.24 16.06
C THR A 159 -19.38 -15.46 17.37
N LEU A 160 -18.57 -14.40 17.39
CA LEU A 160 -18.40 -13.51 18.53
C LEU A 160 -18.42 -12.05 18.06
N ASP A 161 -19.26 -11.22 18.66
CA ASP A 161 -19.20 -9.76 18.51
C ASP A 161 -18.14 -9.19 19.45
N VAL A 162 -17.03 -8.70 18.89
CA VAL A 162 -15.93 -8.09 19.64
C VAL A 162 -16.13 -6.59 19.86
N GLY A 163 -17.03 -5.96 19.11
CA GLY A 163 -17.29 -4.52 19.19
C GLY A 163 -16.11 -3.66 18.71
N GLN A 164 -16.44 -2.52 18.10
CA GLN A 164 -15.44 -1.57 17.60
C GLN A 164 -15.80 -0.12 17.95
N CYS A 165 -14.78 0.69 18.26
CA CYS A 165 -14.92 2.14 18.41
C CYS A 165 -14.68 2.88 17.08
N SER A 166 -15.26 4.06 16.93
CA SER A 166 -15.26 4.81 15.66
C SER A 166 -13.88 5.29 15.19
N GLY A 167 -12.90 5.41 16.10
CA GLY A 167 -11.54 5.90 15.79
C GLY A 167 -11.47 7.38 15.39
N GLU A 168 -12.56 8.13 15.54
CA GLU A 168 -12.64 9.53 15.09
C GLU A 168 -11.92 10.48 16.01
N PRO A 169 -11.40 11.62 15.49
CA PRO A 169 -10.85 12.67 16.32
C PRO A 169 -11.83 13.02 17.44
N CYS A 170 -11.35 13.12 18.68
CA CYS A 170 -12.21 13.32 19.83
C CYS A 170 -11.68 14.41 20.78
N SER A 171 -12.53 14.80 21.73
CA SER A 171 -12.14 15.66 22.84
C SER A 171 -12.87 15.32 24.14
N GLN A 172 -12.22 15.64 25.25
CA GLN A 172 -12.80 15.56 26.59
C GLN A 172 -12.72 16.90 27.30
N ARG A 173 -13.74 17.21 28.09
CA ARG A 173 -13.75 18.35 29.01
C ARG A 173 -12.98 17.93 30.27
N SER A 174 -11.80 18.49 30.54
CA SER A 174 -11.13 18.23 31.82
C SER A 174 -10.37 19.43 32.38
N LYS A 175 -10.48 19.61 33.71
CA LYS A 175 -9.54 20.34 34.57
C LYS A 175 -8.35 19.47 35.02
N PHE A 176 -8.26 18.19 34.63
CA PHE A 176 -7.45 17.17 35.33
C PHE A 176 -6.80 16.05 34.47
N SER A 177 -6.71 16.18 33.14
CA SER A 177 -5.97 15.23 32.29
C SER A 177 -5.13 15.98 31.26
N GLN A 178 -3.81 15.77 31.32
CA GLN A 178 -2.78 16.42 30.50
C GLN A 178 -2.63 15.85 29.07
N THR A 179 -3.30 14.75 28.71
CA THR A 179 -3.03 14.04 27.43
C THR A 179 -3.91 14.51 26.27
N CYS A 180 -5.23 14.58 26.44
CA CYS A 180 -6.18 14.98 25.37
C CYS A 180 -6.65 16.44 25.39
N GLY A 181 -5.90 17.33 26.06
CA GLY A 181 -6.25 18.74 26.27
C GLY A 181 -5.49 19.75 25.41
N GLY A 182 -4.58 19.34 24.52
CA GLY A 182 -3.94 20.33 23.62
C GLY A 182 -2.71 19.92 22.80
N LYS A 183 -1.99 18.83 23.12
CA LYS A 183 -0.74 18.47 22.41
C LYS A 183 -0.77 17.19 21.58
N GLU A 184 -1.54 16.16 21.95
CA GLU A 184 -1.59 14.89 21.22
C GLU A 184 -2.86 14.74 20.36
N ASP A 185 -2.76 13.94 19.29
CA ASP A 185 -3.90 13.48 18.50
C ASP A 185 -4.73 12.51 19.37
N CYS A 186 -6.01 12.81 19.61
CA CYS A 186 -6.91 11.96 20.37
C CYS A 186 -8.05 11.44 19.50
N CYS A 187 -8.37 10.15 19.67
CA CYS A 187 -9.36 9.42 18.89
C CYS A 187 -10.31 8.64 19.81
N CYS A 188 -11.53 8.35 19.33
CA CYS A 188 -12.46 7.47 20.02
C CYS A 188 -11.98 6.03 19.97
N GLY A 189 -11.61 5.49 21.14
CA GLY A 189 -11.07 4.15 21.29
C GLY A 189 -11.38 3.55 22.66
N PRO A 190 -11.22 2.24 22.81
CA PRO A 190 -11.30 1.60 24.12
C PRO A 190 -10.06 1.92 24.95
N ARG A 191 -10.22 2.18 26.26
CA ARG A 191 -9.11 2.21 27.22
C ARG A 191 -8.81 0.79 27.72
N PHE A 192 -7.74 0.66 28.50
CA PHE A 192 -7.28 -0.62 29.06
C PHE A 192 -8.37 -1.38 29.82
N ASP A 193 -9.21 -0.68 30.58
CA ASP A 193 -10.30 -1.21 31.42
C ASP A 193 -11.62 -1.41 30.67
N ASP A 194 -11.72 -0.93 29.44
CA ASP A 194 -12.94 -0.96 28.63
C ASP A 194 -13.12 -2.28 27.85
N TYR A 195 -12.42 -3.35 28.25
CA TYR A 195 -12.55 -4.68 27.63
C TYR A 195 -13.24 -5.70 28.56
N GLN A 196 -13.99 -6.62 27.96
CA GLN A 196 -14.63 -7.77 28.60
C GLN A 196 -14.00 -9.07 28.11
N GLU A 197 -13.66 -9.97 29.02
CA GLU A 197 -13.18 -11.31 28.67
C GLU A 197 -14.33 -12.24 28.30
N ILE A 198 -14.13 -13.00 27.22
CA ILE A 198 -15.09 -13.97 26.67
C ILE A 198 -14.40 -15.32 26.56
N ASP A 199 -14.92 -16.31 27.28
CA ASP A 199 -14.44 -17.69 27.22
C ASP A 199 -14.87 -18.36 25.90
N VAL A 200 -13.90 -18.91 25.18
CA VAL A 200 -14.10 -19.74 23.98
C VAL A 200 -13.52 -21.12 24.23
N ILE A 201 -14.30 -22.14 23.90
CA ILE A 201 -13.91 -23.55 24.04
C ILE A 201 -13.71 -24.17 22.66
N CYS A 202 -12.67 -24.97 22.50
CA CYS A 202 -12.26 -25.53 21.21
C CYS A 202 -11.97 -27.04 21.24
N GLY A 203 -12.24 -27.72 20.13
CA GLY A 203 -11.92 -29.13 19.87
C GLY A 203 -13.07 -30.10 20.18
N VAL A 204 -12.88 -31.38 19.80
CA VAL A 204 -13.89 -32.48 19.83
C VAL A 204 -14.57 -32.71 21.19
N TRP A 205 -13.96 -32.20 22.27
CA TRP A 205 -14.42 -32.40 23.65
C TRP A 205 -14.31 -31.12 24.51
N ASN A 206 -14.17 -29.94 23.91
CA ASN A 206 -14.08 -28.65 24.63
C ASN A 206 -12.92 -28.53 25.65
N PHE A 207 -11.86 -29.33 25.53
CA PHE A 207 -10.73 -29.32 26.47
C PHE A 207 -9.84 -28.06 26.34
N ILE A 208 -9.85 -27.39 25.19
CA ILE A 208 -9.03 -26.19 24.96
C ILE A 208 -9.86 -24.97 25.34
N LYS A 209 -9.39 -24.20 26.33
CA LYS A 209 -10.01 -22.95 26.78
C LYS A 209 -9.18 -21.76 26.31
N MET A 210 -9.82 -20.81 25.66
CA MET A 210 -9.22 -19.58 25.15
C MET A 210 -10.04 -18.37 25.63
N VAL A 211 -9.39 -17.21 25.75
CA VAL A 211 -10.04 -15.98 26.22
C VAL A 211 -9.94 -14.93 25.12
N PHE A 212 -11.09 -14.47 24.65
CA PHE A 212 -11.27 -13.41 23.68
C PHE A 212 -11.72 -12.13 24.39
N TYR A 213 -11.67 -10.99 23.70
CA TYR A 213 -11.99 -9.69 24.28
C TYR A 213 -13.06 -8.99 23.47
N ARG A 214 -14.04 -8.43 24.17
CA ARG A 214 -15.08 -7.58 23.62
C ARG A 214 -14.95 -6.17 24.20
N VAL A 215 -15.06 -5.14 23.36
CA VAL A 215 -15.12 -3.75 23.79
C VAL A 215 -16.43 -3.52 24.55
N LYS A 216 -16.33 -3.00 25.78
CA LYS A 216 -17.46 -2.60 26.63
C LYS A 216 -17.90 -1.17 26.35
N GLU A 217 -16.93 -0.26 26.32
CA GLU A 217 -17.16 1.18 26.18
C GLU A 217 -16.08 1.81 25.29
N CYS A 218 -16.45 2.90 24.63
CA CYS A 218 -15.54 3.74 23.86
C CYS A 218 -15.39 5.10 24.54
N ARG A 219 -14.14 5.58 24.65
CA ARG A 219 -13.82 6.86 25.28
C ARG A 219 -12.80 7.61 24.44
N CYS A 220 -12.68 8.90 24.68
CA CYS A 220 -11.64 9.67 24.06
C CYS A 220 -10.28 9.43 24.75
N SER A 221 -9.28 9.05 23.97
CA SER A 221 -7.90 8.78 24.42
C SER A 221 -6.90 9.09 23.31
N THR A 222 -5.60 9.03 23.60
CA THR A 222 -4.54 9.17 22.59
C THR A 222 -4.81 8.20 21.43
N CYS A 223 -4.72 8.71 20.20
CA CYS A 223 -5.01 7.94 19.00
C CYS A 223 -4.12 6.71 18.91
N LEU A 224 -4.76 5.59 18.61
CA LEU A 224 -4.06 4.35 18.38
C LEU A 224 -3.33 4.40 17.04
N LYS A 225 -1.99 4.44 17.07
CA LYS A 225 -1.18 4.38 15.85
C LYS A 225 -1.29 2.98 15.24
N ARG A 226 -1.84 2.91 14.02
CA ARG A 226 -1.94 1.68 13.24
C ARG A 226 -0.93 1.75 12.09
N GLU A 227 -0.13 0.70 11.93
CA GLU A 227 0.82 0.58 10.83
C GLU A 227 0.06 0.54 9.50
N THR A 228 0.47 1.41 8.58
CA THR A 228 -0.01 1.37 7.20
C THR A 228 0.93 0.48 6.40
N LEU A 229 0.41 -0.55 5.74
CA LEU A 229 1.23 -1.47 4.93
C LEU A 229 0.93 -1.26 3.47
N LEU A 230 1.98 -1.00 2.71
CA LEU A 230 1.94 -1.13 1.27
C LEU A 230 2.34 -2.55 0.90
N LYS A 231 1.51 -3.19 0.08
CA LYS A 231 1.84 -4.39 -0.68
C LYS A 231 1.78 -4.07 -2.16
N GLY A 232 2.54 -4.79 -2.96
CA GLY A 232 2.36 -4.72 -4.39
C GLY A 232 3.01 -5.86 -5.13
N GLU A 233 2.76 -5.86 -6.43
CA GLU A 233 3.42 -6.72 -7.39
C GLU A 233 3.96 -5.86 -8.52
N VAL A 234 5.13 -6.23 -9.03
CA VAL A 234 5.79 -5.63 -10.17
C VAL A 234 5.75 -6.63 -11.31
N VAL A 235 5.21 -6.18 -12.44
CA VAL A 235 5.07 -6.96 -13.67
C VAL A 235 5.70 -6.21 -14.83
N GLY A 236 6.10 -6.92 -15.87
CA GLY A 236 6.79 -6.35 -17.02
C GLY A 236 6.53 -7.14 -18.30
N GLY A 237 6.82 -6.49 -19.43
CA GLY A 237 6.69 -7.06 -20.76
C GLY A 237 5.24 -7.17 -21.25
N PRO A 238 5.03 -7.66 -22.49
CA PRO A 238 3.72 -7.68 -23.14
C PRO A 238 2.72 -8.63 -22.44
N ASN A 239 3.21 -9.69 -21.80
CA ASN A 239 2.39 -10.64 -21.05
C ASN A 239 2.19 -10.22 -19.58
N GLN A 240 2.86 -9.14 -19.13
CA GLN A 240 2.85 -8.66 -17.75
C GLN A 240 3.25 -9.76 -16.76
N ASP A 241 4.35 -10.44 -17.08
CA ASP A 241 4.94 -11.47 -16.24
C ASP A 241 5.58 -10.82 -14.99
N PRO A 242 5.56 -11.50 -13.82
CA PRO A 242 6.17 -10.96 -12.62
C PRO A 242 7.68 -10.71 -12.76
N VAL A 243 8.16 -9.56 -12.26
CA VAL A 243 9.56 -9.14 -12.39
C VAL A 243 10.27 -9.15 -11.03
N LYS A 244 11.29 -9.99 -10.92
CA LYS A 244 12.09 -10.17 -9.71
C LYS A 244 13.30 -9.26 -9.62
N ASN A 245 13.85 -9.11 -8.41
CA ASN A 245 15.06 -8.34 -8.11
C ASN A 245 14.97 -6.84 -8.44
N ILE A 246 13.76 -6.29 -8.56
CA ILE A 246 13.55 -4.85 -8.67
C ILE A 246 13.76 -4.23 -7.30
N THR A 247 14.63 -3.21 -7.25
CA THR A 247 14.94 -2.49 -6.01
C THR A 247 13.83 -1.47 -5.75
N VAL A 248 13.19 -1.55 -4.58
CA VAL A 248 12.12 -0.63 -4.17
C VAL A 248 12.70 0.45 -3.26
N ILE A 249 12.65 1.70 -3.71
CA ILE A 249 13.32 2.83 -3.08
C ILE A 249 12.28 3.85 -2.62
N PHE A 250 12.32 4.23 -1.34
CA PHE A 250 11.50 5.29 -0.77
C PHE A 250 12.39 6.26 0.03
N ARG A 251 12.23 7.57 -0.21
CA ARG A 251 13.08 8.63 0.39
C ARG A 251 14.59 8.34 0.24
N LYS A 252 15.01 7.91 -0.95
CA LYS A 252 16.39 7.52 -1.30
C LYS A 252 16.97 6.36 -0.47
N LYS A 253 16.11 5.58 0.20
CA LYS A 253 16.50 4.37 0.93
C LYS A 253 15.83 3.17 0.30
N VAL A 254 16.59 2.09 0.14
CA VAL A 254 16.02 0.79 -0.23
C VAL A 254 15.12 0.33 0.91
N VAL A 255 13.84 0.13 0.63
CA VAL A 255 12.84 -0.33 1.60
C VAL A 255 12.48 -1.80 1.39
N ASP A 256 12.57 -2.29 0.16
CA ASP A 256 12.36 -3.71 -0.17
C ASP A 256 12.97 -4.05 -1.54
N SER A 257 12.88 -5.31 -1.95
CA SER A 257 13.19 -5.79 -3.31
C SER A 257 12.18 -6.84 -3.75
N THR A 258 11.82 -6.88 -5.03
CA THR A 258 10.81 -7.84 -5.51
C THR A 258 11.31 -9.29 -5.48
N ASN A 259 10.45 -10.20 -5.03
CA ASN A 259 10.72 -11.65 -5.01
C ASN A 259 10.48 -12.31 -6.39
N GLU A 260 10.56 -13.64 -6.46
CA GLU A 260 10.33 -14.42 -7.70
C GLU A 260 8.91 -14.25 -8.28
N ASP A 261 7.93 -13.89 -7.46
CA ASP A 261 6.56 -13.58 -7.89
C ASP A 261 6.35 -12.07 -8.15
N GLY A 262 7.43 -11.29 -8.23
CA GLY A 262 7.38 -9.84 -8.42
C GLY A 262 6.84 -9.05 -7.22
N LYS A 263 6.64 -9.67 -6.06
CA LYS A 263 5.98 -9.05 -4.91
C LYS A 263 6.94 -8.26 -4.02
N PHE A 264 6.42 -7.18 -3.43
CA PHE A 264 7.12 -6.36 -2.44
C PHE A 264 6.17 -5.86 -1.35
N SER A 265 6.71 -5.50 -0.19
CA SER A 265 5.97 -4.83 0.87
C SER A 265 6.86 -3.98 1.78
N PHE A 266 6.30 -2.89 2.30
CA PHE A 266 6.94 -2.13 3.39
C PHE A 266 5.93 -1.27 4.16
N ILE A 267 6.32 -0.85 5.36
CA ILE A 267 5.50 -0.01 6.23
C ILE A 267 5.66 1.45 5.82
N ILE A 268 4.54 2.14 5.60
CA ILE A 268 4.52 3.58 5.32
C ILE A 268 4.63 4.33 6.64
N PRO A 269 5.63 5.22 6.82
CA PRO A 269 5.75 6.05 8.03
C PRO A 269 4.56 7.00 8.25
N ASP A 270 4.27 7.32 9.52
CA ASP A 270 3.14 8.17 9.92
C ASP A 270 3.24 9.63 9.43
N ASP A 271 4.44 10.09 9.10
CA ASP A 271 4.76 11.44 8.61
C ASP A 271 4.66 11.56 7.07
N VAL A 272 4.04 10.57 6.43
CA VAL A 272 3.82 10.55 4.98
C VAL A 272 2.34 10.79 4.70
N ASP A 273 2.06 11.80 3.87
CA ASP A 273 0.72 12.04 3.30
C ASP A 273 0.66 11.75 1.80
N ARG A 274 1.80 11.79 1.13
CA ARG A 274 1.95 11.51 -0.31
C ARG A 274 3.09 10.52 -0.49
N LEU A 275 2.78 9.35 -1.05
CA LEU A 275 3.72 8.23 -1.17
C LEU A 275 4.24 8.14 -2.61
N THR A 276 5.53 8.40 -2.77
CA THR A 276 6.25 8.28 -4.04
C THR A 276 7.37 7.26 -3.89
N VAL A 277 7.36 6.23 -4.73
CA VAL A 277 8.25 5.07 -4.65
C VAL A 277 8.91 4.85 -6.00
N THR A 278 10.24 4.65 -5.99
CA THR A 278 11.01 4.37 -7.20
C THR A 278 11.32 2.88 -7.28
N PHE A 279 11.03 2.30 -8.43
CA PHE A 279 11.32 0.92 -8.81
C PHE A 279 12.50 0.96 -9.75
N GLN A 280 13.64 0.47 -9.28
CA GLN A 280 14.89 0.47 -10.02
C GLN A 280 15.25 -0.94 -10.47
N ASP A 281 15.49 -1.11 -11.76
CA ASP A 281 15.95 -2.37 -12.33
C ASP A 281 17.48 -2.39 -12.41
N PRO A 282 18.17 -3.23 -11.61
CA PRO A 282 19.62 -3.31 -11.65
C PRO A 282 20.17 -3.95 -12.94
N THR A 283 19.31 -4.52 -13.79
CA THR A 283 19.70 -5.20 -15.04
C THR A 283 19.56 -4.34 -16.28
N ASP A 284 18.99 -3.12 -16.18
CA ASP A 284 18.63 -2.25 -17.30
C ASP A 284 17.76 -2.97 -18.37
N GLN A 285 16.96 -3.96 -17.98
CA GLN A 285 15.95 -4.58 -18.85
C GLN A 285 14.70 -3.69 -18.95
N PHE A 286 14.34 -3.05 -17.83
CA PHE A 286 13.20 -2.15 -17.71
C PHE A 286 13.66 -0.74 -17.32
N PHE A 287 12.87 0.25 -17.71
CA PHE A 287 13.11 1.62 -17.25
C PHE A 287 12.79 1.76 -15.76
N ASP A 288 13.74 2.35 -15.03
CA ASP A 288 13.51 2.86 -13.68
C ASP A 288 12.24 3.74 -13.67
N THR A 289 11.29 3.42 -12.79
CA THR A 289 9.99 4.08 -12.76
C THR A 289 9.67 4.53 -11.34
N THR A 290 9.32 5.81 -11.22
CA THR A 290 8.82 6.38 -9.98
C THR A 290 7.30 6.46 -10.03
N GLN A 291 6.60 5.88 -9.05
CA GLN A 291 5.15 5.84 -9.00
C GLN A 291 4.61 6.55 -7.74
N THR A 292 3.54 7.31 -7.91
CA THR A 292 2.76 7.85 -6.78
C THR A 292 1.61 6.91 -6.43
N MET A 293 1.47 6.55 -5.16
CA MET A 293 0.50 5.56 -4.69
C MET A 293 -0.51 6.16 -3.71
N ALA A 294 -1.80 5.85 -3.94
CA ALA A 294 -2.87 6.22 -3.03
C ALA A 294 -2.93 5.24 -1.84
N PHE A 295 -3.11 5.76 -0.62
CA PHE A 295 -3.25 4.95 0.58
C PHE A 295 -4.13 5.65 1.63
N GLN A 296 -4.59 4.87 2.62
CA GLN A 296 -5.27 5.37 3.80
C GLN A 296 -4.54 4.86 5.04
N ARG A 297 -4.36 5.75 6.04
CA ARG A 297 -3.59 5.40 7.24
C ARG A 297 -4.22 4.25 8.01
N GLY A 298 -3.39 3.35 8.54
CA GLY A 298 -3.80 2.22 9.34
C GLY A 298 -4.49 1.09 8.56
N GLN A 299 -4.30 1.05 7.24
CA GLN A 299 -4.82 0.01 6.36
C GLN A 299 -3.69 -0.73 5.65
N THR A 300 -4.01 -1.89 5.08
CA THR A 300 -3.18 -2.56 4.08
C THR A 300 -3.72 -2.20 2.71
N VAL A 301 -2.87 -1.70 1.83
CA VAL A 301 -3.24 -1.36 0.44
C VAL A 301 -2.37 -2.14 -0.53
N PHE A 302 -2.94 -2.51 -1.67
CA PHE A 302 -2.24 -3.25 -2.71
C PHE A 302 -2.16 -2.43 -3.99
N HIS A 303 -0.97 -2.35 -4.59
CA HIS A 303 -0.77 -1.71 -5.89
C HIS A 303 -0.01 -2.63 -6.84
N ARG A 304 -0.54 -2.74 -8.06
CA ARG A 304 0.15 -3.37 -9.19
C ARG A 304 0.95 -2.32 -9.95
N ILE A 305 2.21 -2.62 -10.22
CA ILE A 305 3.19 -1.74 -10.88
C ILE A 305 3.62 -2.40 -12.18
N VAL A 306 3.46 -1.69 -13.29
CA VAL A 306 3.83 -2.17 -14.62
C VAL A 306 5.12 -1.46 -15.05
N LEU A 307 6.17 -2.22 -15.32
CA LEU A 307 7.41 -1.69 -15.85
C LEU A 307 7.43 -1.76 -17.38
N GLN A 308 7.92 -0.69 -18.00
CA GLN A 308 8.14 -0.64 -19.45
C GLN A 308 9.52 -1.19 -19.79
N GLU A 309 9.58 -2.12 -20.74
CA GLU A 309 10.84 -2.65 -21.27
C GLU A 309 11.65 -1.54 -21.96
N GLU A 310 12.98 -1.61 -21.85
CA GLU A 310 13.85 -0.67 -22.56
C GLU A 310 13.93 -0.98 -24.05
N ASP A 311 13.65 0.03 -24.89
CA ASP A 311 13.86 -0.07 -26.33
C ASP A 311 15.35 -0.22 -26.67
N PRO A 312 15.69 -0.98 -27.73
CA PRO A 312 17.08 -1.18 -28.13
C PRO A 312 17.76 0.17 -28.47
N PRO A 313 19.03 0.36 -28.06
CA PRO A 313 19.71 1.64 -28.25
C PRO A 313 19.96 1.93 -29.73
N VAL A 314 19.67 3.16 -30.14
CA VAL A 314 20.10 3.71 -31.43
C VAL A 314 21.55 4.17 -31.29
N THR A 315 22.44 3.64 -32.12
CA THR A 315 23.86 4.05 -32.16
C THR A 315 24.06 5.13 -33.22
N PHE A 316 24.78 6.20 -32.89
CA PHE A 316 25.03 7.32 -33.79
C PHE A 316 26.42 7.93 -33.55
N ASP A 317 26.93 8.72 -34.50
CA ASP A 317 28.15 9.49 -34.31
C ASP A 317 27.81 10.85 -33.70
N SER A 318 28.48 11.21 -32.59
CA SER A 318 28.32 12.51 -31.94
C SER A 318 28.52 13.72 -32.85
N GLY A 319 29.25 13.58 -33.96
CA GLY A 319 29.53 14.66 -34.92
C GLY A 319 28.43 14.89 -35.96
N GLU A 320 27.36 14.09 -35.96
CA GLU A 320 26.26 14.16 -36.92
C GLU A 320 24.94 14.50 -36.21
N ASP A 321 24.00 15.06 -36.97
CA ASP A 321 22.63 15.27 -36.48
C ASP A 321 21.92 13.91 -36.35
N LEU A 322 21.20 13.74 -35.25
CA LEU A 322 20.42 12.53 -34.96
C LEU A 322 18.92 12.85 -35.08
N SER A 323 18.18 11.96 -35.74
CA SER A 323 16.72 11.95 -35.76
C SER A 323 16.20 10.56 -35.39
N VAL A 324 15.40 10.48 -34.33
CA VAL A 324 14.82 9.24 -33.82
C VAL A 324 13.29 9.32 -33.97
N PRO A 325 12.69 8.55 -34.90
CA PRO A 325 11.25 8.42 -34.97
C PRO A 325 10.71 7.63 -33.78
N LEU A 326 9.57 8.05 -33.23
CA LEU A 326 8.95 7.47 -32.04
C LEU A 326 7.51 7.05 -32.32
N GLY A 327 7.18 5.81 -31.97
CA GLY A 327 5.86 5.19 -32.15
C GLY A 327 5.97 3.70 -32.45
N HIS A 328 4.82 3.02 -32.50
CA HIS A 328 4.75 1.57 -32.70
C HIS A 328 4.68 1.19 -34.19
N ALA A 329 5.38 0.12 -34.58
CA ALA A 329 5.20 -0.62 -35.84
C ALA A 329 5.03 0.23 -37.14
N ARG A 330 6.01 1.10 -37.44
CA ARG A 330 6.03 2.05 -38.59
C ARG A 330 5.02 3.22 -38.50
N ASP A 331 4.20 3.30 -37.44
CA ASP A 331 3.31 4.43 -37.17
C ASP A 331 3.91 5.41 -36.16
N ASN A 332 4.81 6.26 -36.64
CA ASN A 332 5.49 7.24 -35.81
C ASN A 332 4.55 8.40 -35.46
N MET A 333 4.33 8.66 -34.17
CA MET A 333 3.54 9.81 -33.69
C MET A 333 4.42 11.01 -33.36
N ALA A 334 5.72 10.79 -33.08
CA ALA A 334 6.64 11.84 -32.73
C ALA A 334 8.04 11.60 -33.32
N VAL A 335 8.86 12.64 -33.37
CA VAL A 335 10.26 12.58 -33.81
C VAL A 335 11.11 13.39 -32.86
N LEU A 336 12.18 12.77 -32.34
CA LEU A 336 13.18 13.42 -31.51
C LEU A 336 14.40 13.78 -32.35
N GLU A 337 14.85 15.03 -32.29
CA GLU A 337 16.04 15.51 -33.00
C GLU A 337 17.09 16.03 -32.02
N MET A 338 18.35 15.72 -32.32
CA MET A 338 19.51 16.25 -31.60
C MET A 338 20.57 16.70 -32.60
N SER A 339 21.11 17.90 -32.38
CA SER A 339 22.15 18.46 -33.25
C SER A 339 23.51 17.81 -33.05
N ALA A 340 24.35 17.88 -34.08
CA ALA A 340 25.75 17.48 -34.03
C ALA A 340 26.54 18.18 -32.91
N ASN A 341 27.53 17.48 -32.36
CA ASN A 341 28.44 17.92 -31.29
C ASN A 341 27.72 18.34 -29.99
N ASN A 342 26.56 17.74 -29.70
CA ASN A 342 25.72 18.11 -28.57
C ASN A 342 25.95 17.29 -27.28
N LEU A 343 27.03 16.49 -27.21
CA LEU A 343 27.29 15.58 -26.09
C LEU A 343 28.44 16.06 -25.22
N LEU A 344 28.26 15.98 -23.90
CA LEU A 344 29.25 16.29 -22.88
C LEU A 344 29.51 15.07 -22.01
N ARG A 345 30.73 14.96 -21.49
CA ARG A 345 31.05 14.07 -20.37
C ARG A 345 30.63 14.72 -19.06
N LYS A 346 30.55 13.93 -17.98
CA LYS A 346 30.23 14.43 -16.63
C LYS A 346 31.16 15.53 -16.10
N ASP A 347 32.38 15.64 -16.62
CA ASP A 347 33.32 16.71 -16.27
C ASP A 347 33.09 18.01 -17.09
N GLY A 348 32.05 18.04 -17.93
CA GLY A 348 31.71 19.15 -18.82
C GLY A 348 32.51 19.18 -20.12
N SER A 349 33.46 18.26 -20.35
CA SER A 349 34.24 18.23 -21.59
C SER A 349 33.41 17.68 -22.77
N PRO A 350 33.57 18.22 -24.00
CA PRO A 350 32.87 17.70 -25.17
C PRO A 350 33.20 16.23 -25.46
N TYR A 351 32.18 15.42 -25.69
CA TYR A 351 32.32 14.03 -26.11
C TYR A 351 32.37 13.93 -27.64
N LYS A 352 33.35 13.18 -28.15
CA LYS A 352 33.48 12.83 -29.57
C LYS A 352 33.63 11.33 -29.74
N GLY A 353 32.81 10.74 -30.58
CA GLY A 353 32.82 9.32 -30.91
C GLY A 353 31.41 8.77 -31.09
N LYS A 354 31.32 7.44 -31.16
CA LYS A 354 30.04 6.74 -31.24
C LYS A 354 29.33 6.76 -29.89
N ALA A 355 28.09 7.19 -29.87
CA ALA A 355 27.22 7.21 -28.71
C ALA A 355 25.99 6.32 -28.93
N LYS A 356 25.30 6.00 -27.84
CA LYS A 356 24.06 5.22 -27.80
C LYS A 356 22.98 6.08 -27.16
N ILE A 357 21.78 6.06 -27.71
CA ILE A 357 20.60 6.67 -27.11
C ILE A 357 19.48 5.63 -27.04
N ARG A 358 18.88 5.49 -25.86
CA ARG A 358 17.62 4.77 -25.67
C ARG A 358 16.52 5.80 -25.51
N VAL A 359 15.50 5.70 -26.34
CA VAL A 359 14.31 6.53 -26.25
C VAL A 359 13.12 5.61 -26.28
N SER A 360 12.27 5.71 -25.27
CA SER A 360 11.00 5.00 -25.25
C SER A 360 9.85 5.97 -25.08
N LEU A 361 8.72 5.63 -25.69
CA LEU A 361 7.51 6.43 -25.70
C LEU A 361 6.37 5.61 -25.11
N THR A 362 5.76 6.14 -24.04
CA THR A 362 4.46 5.68 -23.56
C THR A 362 3.39 6.23 -24.50
N ASP A 363 2.87 5.38 -25.40
CA ASP A 363 1.86 5.78 -26.39
C ASP A 363 0.46 5.82 -25.76
N PRO A 364 -0.20 6.99 -25.66
CA PRO A 364 -1.55 7.09 -25.10
C PRO A 364 -2.62 6.35 -25.90
N ARG A 365 -2.31 5.87 -27.11
CA ARG A 365 -3.21 5.07 -27.95
C ARG A 365 -3.15 3.58 -27.59
N ASN A 366 -2.23 3.18 -26.71
CA ASN A 366 -2.06 1.81 -26.22
C ASN A 366 -2.36 1.75 -24.70
N ALA A 367 -3.29 0.88 -24.31
CA ALA A 367 -3.71 0.74 -22.92
C ALA A 367 -2.57 0.24 -22.01
N SER A 368 -1.76 -0.72 -22.48
CA SER A 368 -0.68 -1.32 -21.68
C SER A 368 0.42 -0.32 -21.38
N ASP A 369 0.74 0.55 -22.34
CA ASP A 369 1.74 1.59 -22.19
C ASP A 369 1.31 2.58 -21.10
N LEU A 370 0.05 3.01 -21.11
CA LEU A 370 -0.47 3.97 -20.14
C LEU A 370 -0.24 3.54 -18.68
N PHE A 371 -0.47 2.26 -18.35
CA PHE A 371 -0.30 1.77 -16.98
C PHE A 371 1.16 1.66 -16.53
N SER A 372 2.10 1.75 -17.47
CA SER A 372 3.53 1.85 -17.17
C SER A 372 4.02 3.29 -17.00
N ALA A 373 3.14 4.30 -17.15
CA ALA A 373 3.48 5.70 -16.98
C ALA A 373 4.00 6.01 -15.57
N PRO A 374 5.07 6.82 -15.43
CA PRO A 374 5.59 7.22 -14.14
C PRO A 374 4.80 8.42 -13.54
N GLY A 375 4.96 8.66 -12.25
CA GLY A 375 4.34 9.73 -11.48
C GLY A 375 2.86 9.51 -11.18
N ASP A 376 2.18 10.55 -10.69
CA ASP A 376 0.75 10.70 -10.92
C ASP A 376 0.55 11.80 -11.98
N PHE A 377 -0.49 11.70 -12.81
CA PHE A 377 -0.82 12.70 -13.84
C PHE A 377 -1.32 14.01 -13.21
N THR A 378 -0.52 14.61 -12.32
CA THR A 378 -0.85 15.83 -11.59
C THR A 378 0.30 16.82 -11.61
N THR A 379 -0.07 18.09 -11.59
CA THR A 379 0.83 19.24 -11.46
C THR A 379 0.29 20.20 -10.41
N VAL A 380 1.05 21.27 -10.14
CA VAL A 380 0.63 22.36 -9.26
C VAL A 380 0.67 23.65 -10.07
N ASP A 381 -0.44 24.37 -10.08
CA ASP A 381 -0.50 25.67 -10.72
C ASP A 381 0.16 26.77 -9.86
N GLN A 382 0.26 27.97 -10.42
CA GLN A 382 0.85 29.13 -9.73
C GLN A 382 0.10 29.52 -8.45
N SER A 383 -1.18 29.17 -8.31
CA SER A 383 -1.97 29.43 -7.12
C SER A 383 -1.68 28.43 -5.99
N GLY A 384 -1.02 27.32 -6.31
CA GLY A 384 -0.73 26.21 -5.40
C GLY A 384 -1.80 25.13 -5.42
N SER A 385 -2.76 25.20 -6.34
CA SER A 385 -3.80 24.20 -6.52
C SER A 385 -3.30 23.06 -7.40
N VAL A 386 -3.65 21.84 -7.01
CA VAL A 386 -3.27 20.63 -7.76
C VAL A 386 -4.21 20.47 -8.95
N GLN A 387 -3.65 20.35 -10.16
CA GLN A 387 -4.40 20.14 -11.40
C GLN A 387 -4.05 18.78 -12.01
N PRO A 388 -5.03 18.02 -12.52
CA PRO A 388 -4.75 16.84 -13.32
C PRO A 388 -4.22 17.23 -14.70
N LEU A 389 -3.40 16.36 -15.28
CA LEU A 389 -2.85 16.50 -16.61
C LEU A 389 -3.48 15.47 -17.55
N LYS A 390 -3.81 15.87 -18.78
CA LYS A 390 -4.15 14.95 -19.86
C LYS A 390 -2.91 14.67 -20.68
N THR A 391 -2.51 13.40 -20.76
CA THR A 391 -1.29 13.01 -21.47
C THR A 391 -1.46 12.70 -22.94
N TYR A 392 -0.46 13.14 -23.72
CA TYR A 392 -0.33 12.87 -25.15
C TYR A 392 0.98 12.15 -25.48
N GLY A 393 1.74 11.74 -24.47
CA GLY A 393 2.94 10.92 -24.62
C GLY A 393 3.98 11.21 -23.55
N ILE A 394 4.59 10.15 -23.03
CA ILE A 394 5.69 10.24 -22.06
C ILE A 394 6.95 9.66 -22.68
N LEU A 395 8.03 10.44 -22.68
CA LEU A 395 9.33 10.09 -23.21
C LEU A 395 10.27 9.73 -22.07
N ARG A 396 10.99 8.62 -22.25
CA ARG A 396 12.13 8.25 -21.41
C ARG A 396 13.40 8.23 -22.23
N ILE A 397 14.39 9.04 -21.85
CA ILE A 397 15.62 9.21 -22.62
C ILE A 397 16.84 8.87 -21.75
N LYS A 398 17.68 7.96 -22.24
CA LYS A 398 19.03 7.69 -21.71
C LYS A 398 20.06 7.88 -22.83
N VAL A 399 21.05 8.74 -22.61
CA VAL A 399 22.17 8.97 -23.56
C VAL A 399 23.47 8.47 -22.93
N GLN A 400 24.17 7.59 -23.62
CA GLN A 400 25.34 6.90 -23.10
C GLN A 400 26.47 6.80 -24.15
N ASP A 401 27.71 6.61 -23.70
CA ASP A 401 28.82 6.27 -24.57
C ASP A 401 28.85 4.76 -24.93
N GLN A 402 29.87 4.33 -25.68
CA GLN A 402 30.02 2.91 -26.04
C GLN A 402 30.18 1.98 -24.83
N ASP A 403 30.74 2.49 -23.73
CA ASP A 403 30.98 1.78 -22.47
C ASP A 403 29.79 1.89 -21.49
N ASN A 404 28.62 2.34 -21.98
CA ASN A 404 27.39 2.58 -21.22
C ASN A 404 27.55 3.62 -20.09
N LYS A 405 28.51 4.54 -20.18
CA LYS A 405 28.60 5.68 -19.26
C LYS A 405 27.64 6.77 -19.72
N GLN A 406 26.86 7.30 -18.78
CA GLN A 406 25.94 8.41 -19.03
C GLN A 406 26.67 9.64 -19.58
N LEU A 407 26.09 10.25 -20.61
CA LEU A 407 26.52 11.51 -21.21
C LEU A 407 25.48 12.60 -20.96
N ASP A 408 25.95 13.83 -20.82
CA ASP A 408 25.13 15.03 -20.67
C ASP A 408 24.97 15.75 -22.02
N LEU A 409 24.08 16.73 -22.09
CA LEU A 409 23.79 17.49 -23.31
C LEU A 409 24.38 18.91 -23.23
N ALA A 410 25.00 19.35 -24.32
CA ALA A 410 25.52 20.71 -24.47
C ALA A 410 24.42 21.75 -24.79
N GLY A 411 23.30 21.29 -25.34
CA GLY A 411 22.19 22.10 -25.82
C GLY A 411 20.91 21.27 -25.95
N ASN A 412 19.78 21.98 -26.10
CA ASN A 412 18.45 21.37 -26.06
C ASN A 412 18.21 20.37 -27.21
N MET A 413 17.41 19.35 -26.94
CA MET A 413 16.86 18.46 -27.97
C MET A 413 15.51 19.00 -28.46
N LYS A 414 15.11 18.65 -29.68
CA LYS A 414 13.80 19.05 -30.22
C LYS A 414 12.89 17.86 -30.33
N ILE A 415 11.65 18.01 -29.88
CA ILE A 415 10.60 17.01 -30.05
C ILE A 415 9.52 17.55 -30.97
N TYR A 416 9.17 16.77 -31.98
CA TYR A 416 8.11 17.05 -32.95
C TYR A 416 6.97 16.07 -32.72
N LEU A 417 5.78 16.56 -32.41
CA LEU A 417 4.57 15.76 -32.23
C LEU A 417 3.65 15.91 -33.45
N ASP A 418 3.30 14.81 -34.11
CA ASP A 418 2.39 14.83 -35.27
C ASP A 418 0.94 14.97 -34.78
N ALA A 419 0.39 16.18 -34.93
CA ALA A 419 -0.97 16.51 -34.49
C ALA A 419 -2.07 15.77 -35.27
N ASN A 420 -1.74 15.01 -36.33
CA ASN A 420 -2.70 14.19 -37.05
C ASN A 420 -2.78 12.76 -36.52
N LYS A 421 -1.88 12.38 -35.60
CA LYS A 421 -1.81 11.05 -35.00
C LYS A 421 -2.42 10.97 -33.61
N ILE A 422 -2.73 12.13 -33.03
CA ILE A 422 -3.35 12.29 -31.71
C ILE A 422 -4.51 13.28 -31.81
N THR A 423 -5.45 13.19 -30.87
CA THR A 423 -6.57 14.13 -30.81
C THR A 423 -6.42 15.07 -29.64
N LEU A 424 -6.09 16.32 -29.97
CA LEU A 424 -5.94 17.40 -29.00
C LEU A 424 -7.29 18.09 -28.74
N PRO A 425 -7.55 18.49 -27.48
CA PRO A 425 -8.75 19.22 -27.12
C PRO A 425 -8.76 20.59 -27.79
N SER A 426 -9.94 21.12 -28.05
CA SER A 426 -10.13 22.43 -28.67
C SER A 426 -11.00 23.33 -27.79
N ASN A 427 -10.70 24.62 -27.81
CA ASN A 427 -11.46 25.68 -27.14
C ASN A 427 -11.96 26.71 -28.16
N SER A 428 -12.52 27.84 -27.70
CA SER A 428 -13.03 28.91 -28.58
C SER A 428 -11.96 29.55 -29.49
N THR A 429 -10.68 29.39 -29.16
CA THR A 429 -9.54 29.91 -29.94
C THR A 429 -8.91 28.86 -30.87
N GLY A 430 -9.41 27.62 -30.85
CA GLY A 430 -8.92 26.51 -31.65
C GLY A 430 -8.33 25.38 -30.80
N GLU A 431 -7.48 24.57 -31.44
CA GLU A 431 -6.79 23.45 -30.83
C GLU A 431 -5.84 23.92 -29.71
N MET A 432 -5.85 23.25 -28.55
CA MET A 432 -5.00 23.59 -27.42
C MET A 432 -3.61 22.98 -27.61
N ALA A 433 -2.57 23.82 -27.53
CA ALA A 433 -1.19 23.36 -27.62
C ALA A 433 -0.73 22.65 -26.32
N PRO A 434 -0.12 21.46 -26.41
CA PRO A 434 0.44 20.78 -25.25
C PRO A 434 1.72 21.47 -24.73
N TRP A 435 2.05 21.18 -23.48
CA TRP A 435 3.23 21.69 -22.80
C TRP A 435 4.19 20.52 -22.53
N LEU A 436 5.48 20.81 -22.43
CA LEU A 436 6.48 19.87 -21.96
C LEU A 436 6.57 19.94 -20.44
N TRP A 437 6.70 18.77 -19.82
CA TRP A 437 6.79 18.60 -18.38
C TRP A 437 7.92 17.64 -18.03
N TRP A 438 8.52 17.78 -16.84
CA TRP A 438 9.46 16.81 -16.28
C TRP A 438 8.96 16.25 -14.95
N LEU A 439 9.30 15.01 -14.65
CA LEU A 439 8.86 14.36 -13.40
C LEU A 439 9.76 14.76 -12.23
N ASP A 440 9.19 15.43 -11.24
CA ASP A 440 9.82 15.62 -9.93
C ASP A 440 9.66 14.33 -9.13
N GLU A 441 10.67 13.47 -9.15
CA GLU A 441 10.65 12.15 -8.50
C GLU A 441 10.49 12.20 -6.98
N LYS A 442 10.75 13.35 -6.33
CA LYS A 442 10.55 13.50 -4.88
C LYS A 442 9.07 13.59 -4.54
N THR A 443 8.34 14.38 -5.33
CA THR A 443 6.89 14.59 -5.13
C THR A 443 6.05 13.68 -6.01
N GLY A 444 6.63 13.07 -7.04
CA GLY A 444 5.94 12.33 -8.09
C GLY A 444 5.01 13.19 -8.94
N ARG A 445 5.21 14.52 -8.98
CA ARG A 445 4.43 15.48 -9.78
C ARG A 445 5.16 15.90 -11.03
N TRP A 446 4.39 16.27 -12.04
CA TRP A 446 4.92 16.86 -13.26
C TRP A 446 5.11 18.37 -13.10
N ARG A 447 6.28 18.86 -13.48
CA ARG A 447 6.69 20.27 -13.44
C ARG A 447 6.82 20.79 -14.86
N GLN A 448 6.31 21.99 -15.10
CA GLN A 448 6.39 22.59 -16.43
C GLN A 448 7.86 22.82 -16.83
N MET A 449 8.19 22.41 -18.04
CA MET A 449 9.50 22.62 -18.68
C MET A 449 9.44 23.70 -19.76
N GLY A 450 8.38 23.70 -20.58
CA GLY A 450 8.27 24.64 -21.70
C GLY A 450 6.99 24.45 -22.49
N GLU A 451 6.64 25.43 -23.32
CA GLU A 451 5.45 25.37 -24.17
C GLU A 451 5.81 24.75 -25.53
N MET A 452 4.92 23.89 -26.07
CA MET A 452 5.06 23.46 -27.46
C MET A 452 4.36 24.46 -28.39
N ARG A 453 4.97 24.70 -29.55
CA ARG A 453 4.48 25.68 -30.52
C ARG A 453 4.05 24.99 -31.80
N PRO A 454 2.95 25.43 -32.44
CA PRO A 454 2.59 24.92 -33.75
C PRO A 454 3.69 25.28 -34.75
N ALA A 455 4.11 24.30 -35.54
CA ALA A 455 5.12 24.47 -36.56
C ALA A 455 4.57 24.08 -37.93
N TYR A 456 4.66 25.04 -38.84
CA TYR A 456 4.42 24.84 -40.27
C TYR A 456 5.77 24.94 -40.97
N ASN A 457 6.43 23.82 -41.25
CA ASN A 457 7.73 23.87 -41.92
C ASN A 457 7.55 24.12 -43.43
N PRO A 458 8.03 25.25 -44.01
CA PRO A 458 7.92 25.51 -45.44
C PRO A 458 8.83 24.59 -46.28
N ARG A 459 9.93 24.07 -45.71
CA ARG A 459 10.91 23.21 -46.42
C ARG A 459 10.38 21.80 -46.69
N THR A 460 9.39 21.34 -45.94
CA THR A 460 8.82 20.00 -46.09
C THR A 460 7.45 19.99 -46.78
N LYS A 461 6.96 21.14 -47.28
CA LYS A 461 5.64 21.24 -47.94
C LYS A 461 5.44 20.27 -49.11
N ARG A 462 6.52 19.86 -49.81
CA ARG A 462 6.48 18.85 -50.88
C ARG A 462 6.67 17.40 -50.39
N ALA A 463 7.21 17.19 -49.19
CA ALA A 463 7.55 15.86 -48.65
C ALA A 463 6.61 15.39 -47.52
N SER A 464 5.99 16.31 -46.77
CA SER A 464 5.14 16.01 -45.61
C SER A 464 3.64 15.96 -45.92
N GLY A 465 3.21 16.16 -47.16
CA GLY A 465 1.80 15.98 -47.57
C GLY A 465 0.76 16.81 -46.79
N GLY A 466 1.15 17.92 -46.13
CA GLY A 466 0.24 18.75 -45.34
C GLY A 466 0.12 18.40 -43.84
N ARG A 467 1.01 17.55 -43.29
CA ARG A 467 1.05 17.24 -41.84
C ARG A 467 1.33 18.48 -40.98
N ARG A 468 0.75 18.50 -39.77
CA ARG A 468 0.80 19.57 -38.77
C ARG A 468 1.59 19.06 -37.57
N PHE A 469 2.53 19.85 -37.05
CA PHE A 469 3.37 19.44 -35.93
C PHE A 469 3.35 20.46 -34.81
N TYR A 470 3.51 19.99 -33.57
CA TYR A 470 3.94 20.82 -32.45
C TYR A 470 5.41 20.56 -32.17
N ILE A 471 6.18 21.62 -31.92
CA ILE A 471 7.60 21.55 -31.59
C ILE A 471 7.82 22.05 -30.17
N GLY A 472 8.59 21.30 -29.39
CA GLY A 472 9.08 21.72 -28.08
C GLY A 472 10.59 21.52 -27.96
N ASP A 473 11.22 22.35 -27.12
CA ASP A 473 12.63 22.23 -26.78
C ASP A 473 12.77 21.53 -25.42
N ILE A 474 13.42 20.36 -25.40
CA ILE A 474 13.75 19.58 -24.21
C ILE A 474 15.03 20.16 -23.60
N GLN A 475 14.94 20.60 -22.36
CA GLN A 475 16.05 21.22 -21.62
C GLN A 475 17.10 20.19 -21.19
N THR A 476 18.37 20.59 -21.20
CA THR A 476 19.52 19.68 -21.01
C THR A 476 19.62 19.06 -19.62
N ASP A 477 19.11 19.73 -18.59
CA ASP A 477 19.17 19.27 -17.20
C ASP A 477 18.00 18.35 -16.77
N LYS A 478 16.98 18.17 -17.63
CA LYS A 478 15.73 17.45 -17.28
C LYS A 478 15.30 16.45 -18.37
N ILE A 479 16.20 15.53 -18.75
CA ILE A 479 15.97 14.64 -19.92
C ILE A 479 15.41 13.25 -19.62
N SER A 480 15.36 12.81 -18.36
CA SER A 480 15.05 11.41 -18.02
C SER A 480 13.59 11.02 -18.25
N ASN A 481 12.65 11.78 -17.69
CA ASN A 481 11.21 11.57 -17.77
C ASN A 481 10.54 12.87 -18.24
N ILE A 482 10.07 12.88 -19.49
CA ILE A 482 9.48 14.06 -20.12
C ILE A 482 8.07 13.73 -20.55
N ASN A 483 7.13 14.59 -20.25
CA ASN A 483 5.72 14.36 -20.57
C ASN A 483 5.17 15.49 -21.43
N ILE A 484 4.23 15.16 -22.32
CA ILE A 484 3.62 16.07 -23.27
C ILE A 484 2.13 16.19 -22.93
N ASP A 485 1.80 17.18 -22.11
CA ASP A 485 0.50 17.22 -21.43
C ASP A 485 -0.19 18.57 -21.52
N ILE A 486 -1.52 18.53 -21.37
CA ILE A 486 -2.38 19.69 -21.20
C ILE A 486 -2.97 19.67 -19.78
N PRO A 487 -2.84 20.77 -19.02
CA PRO A 487 -3.48 20.86 -17.71
C PRO A 487 -5.01 20.96 -17.87
N TRP A 488 -5.72 20.34 -16.96
CA TRP A 488 -7.17 20.23 -17.03
C TRP A 488 -7.84 20.61 -15.71
N LYS A 489 -9.13 20.97 -15.78
CA LYS A 489 -9.91 21.29 -14.59
C LYS A 489 -10.14 20.03 -13.74
N ARG A 490 -9.86 20.12 -12.44
CA ARG A 490 -10.09 19.04 -11.47
C ARG A 490 -11.51 19.03 -10.91
N CYS A 491 -12.02 17.83 -10.67
CA CYS A 491 -13.17 17.54 -9.81
C CYS A 491 -12.92 16.23 -9.06
N TYR A 492 -13.86 15.86 -8.21
CA TYR A 492 -13.80 14.62 -7.44
C TYR A 492 -14.98 13.72 -7.74
N ILE A 493 -14.70 12.43 -7.86
CA ILE A 493 -15.70 11.39 -8.02
C ILE A 493 -15.80 10.62 -6.71
N ARG A 494 -17.02 10.48 -6.21
CA ARG A 494 -17.33 9.66 -5.03
C ARG A 494 -17.64 8.23 -5.47
N ALA A 495 -16.78 7.31 -5.05
CA ALA A 495 -17.00 5.88 -5.16
C ALA A 495 -17.25 5.29 -3.77
N GLN A 496 -18.04 4.23 -3.70
CA GLN A 496 -18.31 3.53 -2.45
C GLN A 496 -18.22 2.01 -2.68
N ALA A 497 -17.52 1.30 -1.81
CA ALA A 497 -17.35 -0.14 -1.93
C ALA A 497 -17.99 -0.87 -0.76
N PHE A 498 -18.53 -2.06 -1.07
CA PHE A 498 -19.20 -2.90 -0.10
C PHE A 498 -18.84 -4.37 -0.25
N ILE A 499 -19.03 -5.10 0.83
CA ILE A 499 -19.02 -6.56 0.88
C ILE A 499 -20.45 -7.04 1.15
N MET A 500 -20.91 -7.99 0.34
CA MET A 500 -22.19 -8.68 0.55
C MET A 500 -22.01 -9.78 1.61
N THR A 501 -22.67 -9.63 2.76
CA THR A 501 -22.65 -10.62 3.85
C THR A 501 -24.04 -11.24 4.06
N ASP A 502 -24.10 -12.33 4.81
CA ASP A 502 -25.37 -12.98 5.20
C ASP A 502 -26.29 -12.04 6.03
N LYS A 503 -25.72 -10.98 6.61
CA LYS A 503 -26.42 -9.94 7.38
C LYS A 503 -26.71 -8.67 6.58
N GLY A 504 -26.44 -8.68 5.26
CA GLY A 504 -26.60 -7.53 4.36
C GLY A 504 -25.29 -6.92 3.89
N MET A 505 -25.39 -5.73 3.28
CA MET A 505 -24.28 -5.02 2.64
C MET A 505 -23.49 -4.22 3.69
N GLN A 506 -22.19 -4.46 3.82
CA GLN A 506 -21.31 -3.76 4.75
C GLN A 506 -20.24 -2.95 4.01
N PRO A 507 -19.88 -1.73 4.46
CA PRO A 507 -18.84 -0.94 3.81
C PRO A 507 -17.48 -1.64 3.80
N ASP A 508 -16.76 -1.55 2.69
CA ASP A 508 -15.46 -2.19 2.51
C ASP A 508 -14.31 -1.18 2.41
N LYS A 509 -13.35 -1.28 3.34
CA LYS A 509 -12.15 -0.42 3.43
C LYS A 509 -10.97 -1.01 2.67
N GLY A 510 -10.08 -0.15 2.18
CA GLY A 510 -8.84 -0.57 1.50
C GLY A 510 -9.05 -1.05 0.06
N VAL A 511 -10.23 -0.82 -0.52
CA VAL A 511 -10.49 -1.04 -1.94
C VAL A 511 -9.83 0.09 -2.73
N VAL A 512 -9.05 -0.26 -3.74
CA VAL A 512 -8.42 0.70 -4.66
C VAL A 512 -9.35 0.91 -5.84
N ALA A 513 -9.91 2.10 -5.96
CA ALA A 513 -10.68 2.53 -7.10
C ALA A 513 -9.75 3.25 -8.10
N THR A 514 -9.70 2.78 -9.34
CA THR A 514 -8.88 3.35 -10.41
C THR A 514 -9.78 3.99 -11.45
N LEU A 515 -9.61 5.28 -11.67
CA LEU A 515 -10.29 6.06 -12.68
C LEU A 515 -9.36 6.20 -13.89
N ILE A 516 -9.83 5.80 -15.07
CA ILE A 516 -9.08 5.82 -16.32
C ILE A 516 -9.73 6.84 -17.24
N GLY A 517 -8.95 7.81 -17.71
CA GLY A 517 -9.38 8.81 -18.66
C GLY A 517 -9.21 8.34 -20.10
N ARG A 518 -10.30 8.34 -20.88
CA ARG A 518 -10.29 7.86 -22.26
C ARG A 518 -11.35 8.55 -23.12
N ASN A 519 -10.97 9.01 -24.31
CA ASN A 519 -11.91 9.62 -25.24
C ASN A 519 -12.93 8.59 -25.78
N ALA A 520 -14.22 8.93 -25.72
CA ALA A 520 -15.29 8.02 -26.14
C ALA A 520 -15.25 7.62 -27.62
N ASP A 521 -14.72 8.48 -28.50
CA ASP A 521 -14.82 8.31 -29.96
C ASP A 521 -13.62 7.61 -30.61
N GLN A 522 -12.47 7.55 -29.92
CA GLN A 522 -11.18 7.26 -30.58
C GLN A 522 -10.23 6.36 -29.77
N GLU A 523 -10.72 5.75 -28.70
CA GLU A 523 -9.98 4.76 -27.89
C GLU A 523 -8.64 5.27 -27.28
N GLN A 524 -8.32 6.57 -27.43
CA GLN A 524 -7.13 7.24 -26.88
C GLN A 524 -7.29 7.52 -25.38
N TYR A 525 -6.29 7.12 -24.61
CA TYR A 525 -6.20 7.38 -23.17
C TYR A 525 -5.48 8.71 -22.89
N TYR A 526 -5.73 9.30 -21.73
CA TYR A 526 -5.04 10.53 -21.32
C TYR A 526 -4.63 10.55 -19.84
N GLY A 527 -4.69 9.40 -19.16
CA GLY A 527 -4.18 9.24 -17.80
C GLY A 527 -5.03 8.31 -16.94
N TYR A 528 -4.54 8.03 -15.73
CA TYR A 528 -5.33 7.39 -14.69
C TYR A 528 -5.07 8.03 -13.32
N THR A 529 -6.05 7.95 -12.42
CA THR A 529 -5.94 8.36 -11.02
C THR A 529 -6.50 7.27 -10.11
N LYS A 530 -6.08 7.27 -8.84
CA LYS A 530 -6.48 6.24 -7.88
C LYS A 530 -7.00 6.87 -6.59
N GLY A 531 -7.98 6.23 -5.96
CA GLY A 531 -8.44 6.52 -4.61
C GLY A 531 -8.59 5.23 -3.80
N VAL A 532 -8.50 5.33 -2.48
CA VAL A 532 -8.62 4.19 -1.57
C VAL A 532 -9.79 4.42 -0.62
N THR A 533 -10.62 3.40 -0.44
CA THR A 533 -11.80 3.49 0.42
C THR A 533 -11.44 3.59 1.90
N ASP A 534 -12.11 4.50 2.59
CA ASP A 534 -11.97 4.71 4.03
C ASP A 534 -12.76 3.67 4.84
N LYS A 535 -12.90 3.90 6.15
CA LYS A 535 -13.66 3.02 7.06
C LYS A 535 -15.17 2.95 6.76
N HIS A 536 -15.72 3.93 6.03
CA HIS A 536 -17.10 3.97 5.58
C HIS A 536 -17.25 3.42 4.15
N GLY A 537 -16.18 2.82 3.61
CA GLY A 537 -16.15 2.31 2.25
C GLY A 537 -16.11 3.41 1.19
N ILE A 538 -15.85 4.67 1.54
CA ILE A 538 -15.91 5.82 0.62
C ILE A 538 -14.51 6.14 0.10
N ALA A 539 -14.38 6.35 -1.21
CA ALA A 539 -13.19 6.89 -1.85
C ALA A 539 -13.55 8.14 -2.68
N CYS A 540 -12.75 9.19 -2.52
CA CYS A 540 -12.80 10.37 -3.39
C CYS A 540 -11.62 10.37 -4.35
N ILE A 541 -11.94 10.32 -5.63
CA ILE A 541 -10.95 10.10 -6.69
C ILE A 541 -10.84 11.40 -7.49
N PRO A 542 -9.64 12.01 -7.59
CA PRO A 542 -9.42 13.16 -8.46
C PRO A 542 -9.71 12.79 -9.91
N ALA A 543 -10.38 13.68 -10.65
CA ALA A 543 -10.81 13.43 -12.01
C ALA A 543 -10.61 14.66 -12.90
N TRP A 544 -10.51 14.43 -14.20
CA TRP A 544 -10.62 15.46 -15.23
C TRP A 544 -12.09 15.80 -15.41
N CYS A 545 -12.52 17.04 -15.18
CA CYS A 545 -13.93 17.41 -15.38
C CYS A 545 -14.34 17.41 -16.83
N ASP A 546 -15.64 17.27 -17.07
CA ASP A 546 -16.24 17.35 -18.41
C ASP A 546 -15.54 16.39 -19.41
N SER A 547 -15.17 15.20 -18.93
CA SER A 547 -14.37 14.23 -19.68
C SER A 547 -14.89 12.80 -19.50
N ASP A 548 -14.70 11.96 -20.49
CA ASP A 548 -15.17 10.57 -20.48
C ASP A 548 -14.20 9.65 -19.72
N VAL A 549 -14.74 8.89 -18.78
CA VAL A 549 -13.92 8.10 -17.86
C VAL A 549 -14.49 6.70 -17.65
N PHE A 550 -13.60 5.81 -17.27
CA PHE A 550 -13.89 4.45 -16.86
C PHE A 550 -13.47 4.28 -15.40
N LEU A 551 -14.37 3.80 -14.56
CA LEU A 551 -14.09 3.56 -13.14
C LEU A 551 -14.13 2.06 -12.85
N GLN A 552 -13.00 1.54 -12.38
CA GLN A 552 -12.82 0.16 -11.96
C GLN A 552 -12.36 0.09 -10.50
N SER A 553 -12.49 -1.09 -9.90
CA SER A 553 -12.04 -1.32 -8.53
C SER A 553 -11.29 -2.63 -8.40
N GLY A 554 -10.38 -2.68 -7.43
CA GLY A 554 -9.60 -3.86 -7.10
C GLY A 554 -9.22 -3.88 -5.62
N LYS A 555 -9.10 -5.08 -5.06
CA LYS A 555 -8.67 -5.30 -3.68
C LYS A 555 -7.86 -6.58 -3.56
N LEU A 556 -6.89 -6.60 -2.65
CA LEU A 556 -6.19 -7.82 -2.30
C LEU A 556 -7.12 -8.79 -1.57
N SER A 557 -7.19 -10.01 -2.08
CA SER A 557 -7.97 -11.14 -1.58
C SER A 557 -7.09 -12.38 -1.49
N PHE A 558 -7.66 -13.48 -1.00
CA PHE A 558 -6.97 -14.76 -0.89
C PHE A 558 -7.81 -15.86 -1.57
N ASN A 559 -7.15 -16.74 -2.31
CA ASN A 559 -7.79 -17.92 -2.88
C ASN A 559 -8.08 -18.98 -1.80
N THR A 560 -8.76 -20.06 -2.18
CA THR A 560 -9.09 -21.20 -1.31
C THR A 560 -7.86 -21.86 -0.69
N ASN A 561 -6.69 -21.69 -1.30
CA ASN A 561 -5.42 -22.27 -0.89
C ASN A 561 -4.58 -21.28 -0.05
N GLY A 562 -5.09 -20.08 0.26
CA GLY A 562 -4.38 -19.03 1.02
C GLY A 562 -3.36 -18.22 0.22
N GLY A 563 -3.28 -18.41 -1.10
CA GLY A 563 -2.52 -17.58 -2.02
C GLY A 563 -3.19 -16.23 -2.24
N GLU A 564 -2.40 -15.16 -2.25
CA GLU A 564 -2.85 -13.79 -2.50
C GLU A 564 -3.23 -13.59 -3.98
N LEU A 565 -4.36 -12.93 -4.24
CA LEU A 565 -4.81 -12.53 -5.57
C LEU A 565 -5.51 -11.18 -5.52
N VAL A 566 -5.56 -10.46 -6.64
CA VAL A 566 -6.35 -9.23 -6.75
C VAL A 566 -7.77 -9.59 -7.19
N SER A 567 -8.77 -9.29 -6.35
CA SER A 567 -10.17 -9.41 -6.71
C SER A 567 -10.71 -8.08 -7.19
N HIS A 568 -11.39 -8.10 -8.34
CA HIS A 568 -12.18 -6.98 -8.82
C HIS A 568 -13.57 -7.01 -8.21
N LEU A 569 -14.08 -5.84 -7.81
CA LEU A 569 -15.46 -5.73 -7.31
C LEU A 569 -16.39 -5.39 -8.48
N ASN A 570 -17.62 -5.88 -8.39
CA ASN A 570 -18.63 -5.68 -9.42
C ASN A 570 -19.32 -4.31 -9.25
N PRO A 571 -19.53 -3.56 -10.34
CA PRO A 571 -20.40 -2.38 -10.34
C PRO A 571 -21.83 -2.72 -9.91
N ASP A 572 -22.42 -1.91 -9.02
CA ASP A 572 -23.82 -2.01 -8.59
C ASP A 572 -24.73 -1.28 -9.58
N ASP A 573 -25.48 -2.03 -10.39
CA ASP A 573 -26.39 -1.51 -11.42
C ASP A 573 -27.55 -0.69 -10.85
N THR A 574 -27.97 -0.94 -9.61
CA THR A 574 -29.06 -0.20 -8.95
C THR A 574 -28.71 1.29 -8.79
N THR A 575 -27.42 1.62 -8.75
CA THR A 575 -26.96 3.01 -8.66
C THR A 575 -27.25 3.81 -9.92
N LEU A 576 -27.25 3.19 -11.10
CA LEU A 576 -27.46 3.89 -12.38
C LEU A 576 -28.79 4.65 -12.40
N SER A 577 -29.83 4.09 -11.78
CA SER A 577 -31.16 4.72 -11.67
C SER A 577 -31.18 6.01 -10.84
N LYS A 578 -30.18 6.22 -9.97
CA LYS A 578 -30.04 7.39 -9.09
C LYS A 578 -29.13 8.46 -9.68
N LEU A 579 -28.42 8.15 -10.77
CA LEU A 579 -27.49 9.06 -11.42
C LEU A 579 -28.23 10.06 -12.31
N SER A 580 -27.67 11.26 -12.45
CA SER A 580 -28.18 12.23 -13.43
C SER A 580 -28.01 11.67 -14.85
N PRO A 581 -29.04 11.76 -15.72
CA PRO A 581 -28.94 11.36 -17.13
C PRO A 581 -27.83 12.11 -17.90
N GLU A 582 -27.42 13.29 -17.45
CA GLU A 582 -26.37 14.09 -18.08
C GLU A 582 -24.97 13.45 -18.00
N LEU A 583 -24.79 12.46 -17.12
CA LEU A 583 -23.54 11.72 -16.95
C LEU A 583 -23.35 10.61 -17.98
N ASP A 584 -24.39 10.23 -18.73
CA ASP A 584 -24.38 9.11 -19.68
C ASP A 584 -23.76 7.82 -19.07
N ALA A 585 -24.14 7.53 -17.83
CA ALA A 585 -23.53 6.46 -17.05
C ALA A 585 -24.05 5.07 -17.46
N SER A 586 -23.13 4.15 -17.70
CA SER A 586 -23.41 2.75 -18.05
C SER A 586 -22.38 1.80 -17.44
N ILE A 587 -22.70 0.50 -17.40
CA ILE A 587 -21.77 -0.56 -16.98
C ILE A 587 -21.29 -1.31 -18.22
N ILE A 588 -19.98 -1.51 -18.30
CA ILE A 588 -19.34 -2.31 -19.35
C ILE A 588 -18.76 -3.55 -18.70
N ALA A 589 -19.22 -4.71 -19.17
CA ALA A 589 -18.65 -6.00 -18.79
C ALA A 589 -17.32 -6.21 -19.53
N GLY A 590 -16.23 -6.37 -18.79
CA GLY A 590 -14.95 -6.83 -19.32
C GLY A 590 -14.75 -8.33 -19.11
N ASN A 591 -13.72 -8.90 -19.74
CA ASN A 591 -13.37 -10.31 -19.59
C ASN A 591 -12.93 -10.67 -18.16
N GLU A 592 -12.26 -9.73 -17.46
CA GLU A 592 -11.72 -9.95 -16.10
C GLU A 592 -12.37 -9.05 -15.03
N SER A 593 -12.82 -7.85 -15.40
CA SER A 593 -13.50 -6.92 -14.49
C SER A 593 -14.54 -6.07 -15.22
N SER A 594 -15.65 -5.76 -14.53
CA SER A 594 -16.67 -4.84 -15.03
C SER A 594 -16.39 -3.43 -14.53
N SER A 595 -16.65 -2.43 -15.37
CA SER A 595 -16.35 -1.02 -15.08
C SER A 595 -17.56 -0.12 -15.32
N PHE A 596 -17.65 1.00 -14.60
CA PHE A 596 -18.56 2.08 -14.99
C PHE A 596 -17.93 2.92 -16.11
N LYS A 597 -18.72 3.31 -17.11
CA LYS A 597 -18.39 4.34 -18.11
C LYS A 597 -19.33 5.52 -17.93
N PHE A 598 -18.80 6.74 -17.86
CA PHE A 598 -19.59 7.97 -17.70
C PHE A 598 -18.76 9.21 -18.04
N THR A 599 -19.41 10.36 -18.15
CA THR A 599 -18.77 11.67 -18.30
C THR A 599 -18.73 12.42 -16.96
N THR A 600 -17.61 13.07 -16.66
CA THR A 600 -17.35 13.74 -15.37
C THR A 600 -17.97 15.14 -15.23
N LYS A 601 -19.28 15.27 -15.43
CA LYS A 601 -19.97 16.56 -15.28
C LYS A 601 -20.45 16.77 -13.84
N VAL A 602 -20.20 17.97 -13.32
CA VAL A 602 -20.75 18.38 -12.02
C VAL A 602 -22.23 18.74 -12.23
N THR A 603 -23.12 17.85 -11.79
CA THR A 603 -24.57 17.93 -12.10
C THR A 603 -25.42 18.36 -10.89
N SER A 604 -25.05 17.97 -9.67
CA SER A 604 -25.83 18.25 -8.46
C SER A 604 -24.94 18.44 -7.23
N GLN A 605 -25.45 19.09 -6.18
CA GLN A 605 -24.76 19.15 -4.88
C GLN A 605 -24.75 17.81 -4.13
N ALA A 606 -25.55 16.83 -4.55
CA ALA A 606 -25.64 15.52 -3.91
C ALA A 606 -24.64 14.49 -4.49
N GLY A 607 -23.85 14.87 -5.49
CA GLY A 607 -22.89 13.98 -6.16
C GLY A 607 -23.47 13.25 -7.38
N PRO A 608 -22.78 12.22 -7.91
CA PRO A 608 -21.52 11.65 -7.39
C PRO A 608 -20.25 12.43 -7.78
N ILE A 609 -20.39 13.52 -8.53
CA ILE A 609 -19.28 14.33 -9.04
C ILE A 609 -19.32 15.71 -8.39
N PHE A 610 -18.22 16.10 -7.78
CA PHE A 610 -18.07 17.29 -6.95
C PHE A 610 -17.02 18.22 -7.56
N GLY A 611 -17.21 19.53 -7.40
CA GLY A 611 -16.26 20.55 -7.85
C GLY A 611 -14.88 20.46 -7.18
N ASP A 612 -13.92 21.22 -7.70
CA ASP A 612 -12.53 21.26 -7.20
C ASP A 612 -12.42 21.67 -5.71
N ASP A 613 -13.29 22.58 -5.28
CA ASP A 613 -13.37 23.07 -3.89
C ASP A 613 -14.24 22.20 -2.98
N GLU A 614 -14.80 21.11 -3.50
CA GLU A 614 -15.80 20.27 -2.82
C GLU A 614 -15.26 18.90 -2.37
N LEU A 615 -13.94 18.72 -2.26
CA LEU A 615 -13.33 17.48 -1.74
C LEU A 615 -13.96 17.00 -0.43
N ASN A 616 -14.26 17.93 0.49
CA ASN A 616 -14.85 17.58 1.78
C ASN A 616 -16.28 17.06 1.65
N LYS A 617 -17.07 17.62 0.73
CA LYS A 617 -18.42 17.09 0.44
C LYS A 617 -18.32 15.71 -0.16
N CYS A 618 -17.35 15.49 -1.04
CA CYS A 618 -17.08 14.16 -1.58
C CYS A 618 -16.75 13.16 -0.47
N LEU A 619 -16.00 13.54 0.57
CA LEU A 619 -15.59 12.67 1.67
C LEU A 619 -16.63 12.53 2.80
N ASP A 620 -17.75 13.26 2.73
CA ASP A 620 -18.76 13.29 3.79
C ASP A 620 -19.42 11.91 3.94
N PRO A 621 -19.50 11.31 5.14
CA PRO A 621 -20.13 10.02 5.33
C PRO A 621 -21.66 10.00 5.18
N ASP A 622 -22.33 11.13 4.86
CA ASP A 622 -23.77 11.18 4.63
C ASP A 622 -24.24 10.16 3.56
N ASP A 623 -25.20 9.31 3.96
CA ASP A 623 -25.81 8.26 3.12
C ASP A 623 -26.72 8.82 2.02
N ASN A 624 -27.15 10.08 2.13
CA ASN A 624 -27.95 10.74 1.09
C ASN A 624 -27.12 11.12 -0.15
N LEU A 625 -25.79 11.15 -0.03
CA LEU A 625 -24.90 11.45 -1.15
C LEU A 625 -24.82 10.28 -2.12
N VAL A 626 -24.96 10.60 -3.40
CA VAL A 626 -24.90 9.64 -4.49
C VAL A 626 -23.44 9.25 -4.76
N ALA A 627 -23.19 7.97 -5.02
CA ALA A 627 -21.85 7.43 -5.29
C ALA A 627 -21.91 6.34 -6.36
N PHE A 628 -20.81 6.13 -7.08
CA PHE A 628 -20.60 4.92 -7.87
C PHE A 628 -20.31 3.77 -6.93
N ARG A 629 -21.21 2.78 -6.85
CA ARG A 629 -21.09 1.69 -5.88
C ARG A 629 -20.49 0.44 -6.51
N PHE A 630 -19.62 -0.21 -5.75
CA PHE A 630 -19.04 -1.51 -6.06
C PHE A 630 -19.36 -2.50 -4.95
N TYR A 631 -19.55 -3.76 -5.29
CA TYR A 631 -19.80 -4.82 -4.33
C TYR A 631 -19.00 -6.08 -4.61
N MET A 632 -18.70 -6.82 -3.54
CA MET A 632 -18.01 -8.09 -3.59
C MET A 632 -18.88 -9.21 -3.02
N ASN A 633 -19.03 -10.31 -3.76
CA ASN A 633 -19.80 -11.47 -3.30
C ASN A 633 -18.95 -12.37 -2.39
N LYS A 634 -19.49 -12.71 -1.21
CA LYS A 634 -18.89 -13.65 -0.25
C LYS A 634 -18.68 -15.07 -0.81
N ALA A 635 -19.32 -15.45 -1.91
CA ALA A 635 -19.08 -16.75 -2.54
C ALA A 635 -17.68 -16.86 -3.18
N ASN A 636 -17.08 -15.73 -3.60
CA ASN A 636 -15.78 -15.70 -4.27
C ASN A 636 -14.60 -15.52 -3.32
N ILE A 637 -14.88 -15.27 -2.05
CA ILE A 637 -13.89 -15.01 -1.01
C ILE A 637 -14.41 -15.69 0.22
N LYS A 638 -13.67 -16.68 0.74
CA LYS A 638 -13.82 -17.04 2.15
C LYS A 638 -13.52 -15.73 2.87
N LEU A 639 -14.55 -14.95 3.23
CA LEU A 639 -14.49 -13.70 4.01
C LEU A 639 -14.09 -14.10 5.41
N VAL A 640 -12.86 -14.51 5.44
CA VAL A 640 -11.97 -14.47 6.53
C VAL A 640 -11.68 -12.98 6.62
N SER A 641 -12.49 -12.24 7.37
CA SER A 641 -11.89 -11.26 8.28
C SER A 641 -10.66 -11.95 8.83
N GLU A 642 -9.47 -11.48 8.47
CA GLU A 642 -8.17 -12.12 8.76
C GLU A 642 -8.27 -13.15 9.90
N LEU A 643 -8.47 -14.45 9.59
CA LEU A 643 -8.38 -15.59 10.54
C LEU A 643 -6.92 -15.76 10.95
N ASN A 644 -6.06 -14.94 10.36
CA ASN A 644 -4.75 -14.61 10.83
C ASN A 644 -4.94 -13.58 11.94
N ASP A 645 -4.76 -14.06 13.17
CA ASP A 645 -4.43 -13.24 14.32
C ASP A 645 -5.59 -12.81 15.23
N PHE A 646 -6.32 -13.79 15.77
CA PHE A 646 -7.06 -13.64 17.04
C PHE A 646 -6.18 -13.24 18.26
N GLY A 647 -4.93 -12.82 18.02
CA GLY A 647 -3.89 -12.47 18.97
C GLY A 647 -3.27 -11.08 18.82
N SER A 648 -3.35 -10.42 17.65
CA SER A 648 -2.97 -9.00 17.57
C SER A 648 -4.13 -8.14 18.07
N ARG A 649 -4.21 -8.04 19.39
CA ARG A 649 -5.07 -7.05 20.04
C ARG A 649 -4.74 -5.65 19.50
N PRO A 650 -5.73 -4.73 19.49
CA PRO A 650 -5.48 -3.33 19.19
C PRO A 650 -4.31 -2.85 20.05
N PRO A 651 -3.34 -2.08 19.51
CA PRO A 651 -2.28 -1.55 20.35
C PRO A 651 -2.87 -0.84 21.60
N GLY A 652 -2.21 -0.98 22.74
CA GLY A 652 -2.76 -0.50 24.03
C GLY A 652 -3.66 -1.50 24.78
N HIS A 653 -3.97 -2.68 24.24
CA HIS A 653 -4.61 -3.74 25.03
C HIS A 653 -3.61 -4.38 26.03
N PRO A 654 -4.00 -4.70 27.28
CA PRO A 654 -3.18 -5.33 28.32
C PRO A 654 -2.31 -6.55 27.94
N LEU A 655 -2.78 -7.43 27.04
CA LEU A 655 -2.00 -8.57 26.55
C LEU A 655 -1.72 -8.47 25.05
N SER A 656 -1.79 -7.25 24.50
CA SER A 656 -1.05 -6.96 23.27
C SER A 656 0.42 -7.09 23.64
N TRP A 657 1.22 -7.81 22.83
CA TRP A 657 2.64 -8.00 23.14
C TRP A 657 3.45 -6.71 23.14
N TYR A 658 2.82 -5.57 22.81
CA TYR A 658 3.38 -4.24 22.69
C TYR A 658 2.59 -3.27 23.58
N THR A 659 2.58 -3.52 24.90
CA THR A 659 2.08 -2.53 25.85
C THR A 659 3.01 -1.31 25.84
N THR A 660 2.42 -0.14 25.67
CA THR A 660 3.13 1.14 25.80
C THR A 660 3.49 1.35 27.27
N ASP A 661 4.77 1.29 27.60
CA ASP A 661 5.27 1.86 28.85
C ASP A 661 4.97 3.39 28.81
N PRO A 662 4.19 3.95 29.75
CA PRO A 662 3.89 5.38 29.76
C PRO A 662 5.15 6.26 29.86
N GLY A 663 6.30 5.71 30.28
CA GLY A 663 7.57 6.42 30.34
C GLY A 663 8.43 6.36 29.07
N LYS A 664 8.09 5.54 28.07
CA LYS A 664 8.89 5.34 26.84
C LYS A 664 8.01 5.06 25.61
N PRO A 665 7.25 6.04 25.12
CA PRO A 665 6.61 5.92 23.82
C PRO A 665 7.68 5.91 22.72
N ASN A 666 7.51 5.06 21.70
CA ASN A 666 8.32 5.02 20.46
C ASN A 666 9.67 4.25 20.49
N LYS A 667 9.68 2.98 20.90
CA LYS A 667 10.60 2.03 20.26
C LYS A 667 9.78 1.01 19.47
N GLU A 668 10.01 0.97 18.16
CA GLU A 668 9.57 -0.13 17.29
C GLU A 668 9.90 -1.44 17.99
N PHE A 669 8.87 -2.17 18.40
CA PHE A 669 9.10 -3.53 18.83
C PHE A 669 9.29 -4.37 17.58
N LYS A 670 10.47 -5.00 17.44
CA LYS A 670 10.60 -6.16 16.54
C LYS A 670 9.43 -7.10 16.86
N LYS A 671 8.65 -7.52 15.87
CA LYS A 671 7.69 -8.62 16.01
C LYS A 671 8.39 -9.92 15.65
N CYS A 672 7.94 -11.01 16.26
CA CYS A 672 8.53 -12.32 16.09
C CYS A 672 7.50 -13.33 15.59
N PHE A 673 7.85 -14.12 14.58
CA PHE A 673 6.98 -15.12 13.97
C PHE A 673 7.63 -16.49 14.00
N LEU A 674 6.80 -17.51 14.18
CA LEU A 674 7.17 -18.91 14.15
C LEU A 674 6.50 -19.57 12.95
N LYS A 675 7.30 -20.16 12.05
CA LYS A 675 6.82 -21.02 10.96
C LYS A 675 6.56 -22.42 11.52
N ILE A 676 5.33 -22.88 11.38
CA ILE A 676 4.84 -24.17 11.87
C ILE A 676 4.35 -24.97 10.68
N THR A 677 4.93 -26.13 10.42
CA THR A 677 4.49 -27.04 9.36
C THR A 677 3.79 -28.25 9.95
N SER A 678 2.77 -28.77 9.28
CA SER A 678 2.11 -30.03 9.63
C SER A 678 1.91 -30.91 8.41
N GLU A 679 1.96 -32.23 8.62
CA GLU A 679 1.68 -33.25 7.60
C GLU A 679 0.33 -33.90 7.92
N ASN A 680 -0.60 -33.96 6.95
CA ASN A 680 -1.95 -34.50 7.12
C ASN A 680 -2.29 -35.49 6.00
N LYS A 681 -3.14 -36.50 6.26
CA LYS A 681 -3.67 -37.38 5.18
C LYS A 681 -4.63 -36.59 4.28
N LYS A 682 -4.54 -36.79 2.95
CA LYS A 682 -5.25 -36.05 1.89
C LYS A 682 -6.78 -35.90 2.05
N TYR A 683 -7.44 -36.70 2.90
CA TYR A 683 -8.90 -36.72 3.09
C TYR A 683 -9.43 -35.83 4.24
N LEU A 684 -8.59 -34.97 4.82
CA LEU A 684 -8.98 -34.02 5.87
C LEU A 684 -9.38 -32.67 5.23
N GLY A 685 -10.65 -32.53 4.83
CA GLY A 685 -11.16 -31.38 4.07
C GLY A 685 -11.10 -29.98 4.72
N GLN A 686 -10.44 -29.78 5.87
CA GLN A 686 -10.16 -28.47 6.48
C GLN A 686 -8.74 -28.43 7.05
N ALA A 687 -8.00 -27.34 6.78
CA ALA A 687 -6.64 -27.17 7.27
C ALA A 687 -6.60 -27.03 8.81
N PRO A 688 -5.60 -27.59 9.50
CA PRO A 688 -5.52 -27.47 10.95
C PRO A 688 -5.28 -26.01 11.34
N MET A 689 -5.78 -25.64 12.51
CA MET A 689 -5.41 -24.36 13.12
C MET A 689 -4.28 -24.56 14.13
N VAL A 690 -3.43 -23.57 14.31
CA VAL A 690 -2.33 -23.59 15.27
C VAL A 690 -2.46 -22.39 16.21
N SER A 691 -2.26 -22.62 17.50
CA SER A 691 -2.19 -21.59 18.53
C SER A 691 -0.78 -21.54 19.09
N VAL A 692 -0.23 -20.34 19.22
CA VAL A 692 1.04 -20.07 19.90
C VAL A 692 0.77 -19.18 21.10
N GLN A 693 1.19 -19.60 22.29
CA GLN A 693 1.08 -18.82 23.52
C GLN A 693 2.47 -18.47 24.04
N SER A 694 2.64 -17.27 24.58
CA SER A 694 3.92 -16.82 25.15
C SER A 694 3.78 -16.64 26.66
N PHE A 695 4.79 -17.07 27.42
CA PHE A 695 4.84 -16.98 28.89
C PHE A 695 6.15 -16.41 29.40
N THR A 696 6.13 -15.84 30.61
CA THR A 696 7.33 -15.47 31.37
C THR A 696 8.26 -16.67 31.57
N PRO A 697 9.59 -16.46 31.77
CA PRO A 697 10.54 -17.55 32.00
C PRO A 697 10.18 -18.47 33.18
N THR A 698 9.43 -17.97 34.18
CA THR A 698 8.97 -18.77 35.32
C THR A 698 7.75 -19.65 35.00
N GLY A 699 7.19 -19.57 33.80
CA GLY A 699 5.95 -20.25 33.39
C GLY A 699 4.66 -19.74 34.04
N LYS A 700 4.75 -18.78 34.98
CA LYS A 700 3.62 -18.37 35.82
C LYS A 700 2.69 -17.34 35.17
N THR A 701 3.21 -16.46 34.30
CA THR A 701 2.42 -15.38 33.69
C THR A 701 2.36 -15.54 32.18
N LYS A 702 1.15 -15.50 31.62
CA LYS A 702 0.90 -15.53 30.17
C LYS A 702 1.03 -14.12 29.58
N TYR A 703 1.91 -13.95 28.60
CA TYR A 703 2.05 -12.70 27.85
C TYR A 703 0.95 -12.49 26.81
N GLY A 704 0.46 -13.57 26.19
CA GLY A 704 -0.57 -13.52 25.15
C GLY A 704 -0.63 -14.81 24.32
N PHE A 705 -1.42 -14.81 23.25
CA PHE A 705 -1.48 -15.90 22.29
C PHE A 705 -1.86 -15.39 20.90
N SER A 706 -1.42 -16.08 19.85
CA SER A 706 -1.90 -15.92 18.47
C SER A 706 -2.41 -17.24 17.91
N ILE A 707 -3.36 -17.15 16.99
CA ILE A 707 -3.97 -18.31 16.32
C ILE A 707 -3.88 -18.08 14.81
N LYS A 708 -3.61 -19.14 14.05
CA LYS A 708 -3.58 -19.07 12.59
C LYS A 708 -4.08 -20.36 11.93
N GLU A 709 -4.84 -20.23 10.85
CA GLU A 709 -5.16 -21.35 9.96
C GLU A 709 -3.92 -21.73 9.16
N GLN A 710 -3.63 -23.02 9.05
CA GLN A 710 -2.52 -23.48 8.21
C GLN A 710 -2.90 -23.40 6.73
N THR A 711 -1.98 -22.96 5.92
CA THR A 711 -2.07 -22.87 4.46
C THR A 711 -1.61 -24.20 3.86
N ALA A 712 -2.44 -24.86 3.06
CA ALA A 712 -2.06 -26.10 2.39
C ALA A 712 -1.00 -25.81 1.30
N THR A 713 0.00 -26.68 1.17
CA THR A 713 1.00 -26.60 0.10
C THR A 713 0.57 -27.48 -1.07
N GLU A 714 0.84 -27.04 -2.30
CA GLU A 714 0.43 -27.76 -3.52
C GLU A 714 1.20 -29.08 -3.77
N GLU A 715 2.33 -29.32 -3.08
CA GLU A 715 3.12 -30.54 -3.22
C GLU A 715 2.66 -31.67 -2.27
N PRO A 716 2.26 -32.86 -2.78
CA PRO A 716 2.03 -34.03 -1.94
C PRO A 716 3.35 -34.64 -1.45
N SER A 717 3.44 -34.90 -0.15
CA SER A 717 4.49 -35.71 0.47
C SER A 717 4.16 -37.20 0.29
N THR A 718 4.99 -37.93 -0.45
CA THR A 718 4.91 -39.40 -0.53
C THR A 718 5.88 -40.02 0.46
N ARG A 719 5.38 -40.63 1.54
CA ARG A 719 6.19 -41.56 2.36
C ARG A 719 5.90 -42.99 1.94
N ALA A 720 6.92 -43.71 1.49
CA ALA A 720 6.84 -45.15 1.28
C ALA A 720 6.96 -45.86 2.64
N ALA A 721 5.83 -46.13 3.29
CA ALA A 721 5.78 -47.05 4.41
C ALA A 721 5.33 -48.42 3.89
N LYS A 722 6.17 -49.46 4.10
CA LYS A 722 5.97 -50.89 3.81
C LYS A 722 4.59 -51.26 3.21
N GLY A 723 4.47 -51.19 1.88
CA GLY A 723 3.37 -51.80 1.12
C GLY A 723 2.12 -50.95 0.84
N TYR A 724 1.97 -49.73 1.41
CA TYR A 724 0.86 -48.82 1.09
C TYR A 724 1.36 -47.41 0.76
N ARG A 725 0.96 -46.84 -0.38
CA ARG A 725 1.24 -45.44 -0.75
C ARG A 725 0.23 -44.51 -0.07
N ASP A 726 0.51 -44.06 1.14
CA ASP A 726 -0.25 -42.96 1.75
C ASP A 726 0.20 -41.61 1.17
N ILE A 727 -0.75 -40.83 0.64
CA ILE A 727 -0.51 -39.46 0.15
C ILE A 727 -0.78 -38.47 1.29
N PHE A 728 0.25 -37.71 1.68
CA PHE A 728 0.14 -36.67 2.70
C PHE A 728 0.13 -35.28 2.05
N SER A 729 -0.76 -34.41 2.51
CA SER A 729 -0.73 -32.97 2.25
C SER A 729 0.07 -32.26 3.34
N VAL A 730 1.01 -31.40 2.98
CA VAL A 730 1.72 -30.53 3.93
C VAL A 730 0.95 -29.22 4.05
N SER A 731 0.94 -28.63 5.25
CA SER A 731 0.39 -27.29 5.47
C SER A 731 1.29 -26.50 6.42
N PHE A 732 1.30 -25.18 6.31
CA PHE A 732 2.15 -24.33 7.14
C PHE A 732 1.42 -23.10 7.66
N ALA A 733 1.85 -22.56 8.80
CA ALA A 733 1.37 -21.29 9.33
C ALA A 733 2.51 -20.48 9.92
N CYS A 734 2.39 -19.15 9.82
CA CYS A 734 3.33 -18.20 10.40
C CYS A 734 2.69 -17.44 11.55
N VAL A 735 2.92 -17.91 12.77
CA VAL A 735 2.20 -17.45 13.95
C VAL A 735 3.08 -16.50 14.75
N GLU A 736 2.56 -15.32 15.07
CA GLU A 736 3.29 -14.34 15.88
C GLU A 736 3.48 -14.87 17.33
N TYR A 737 4.54 -14.41 18.00
CA TYR A 737 4.81 -14.67 19.41
C TYR A 737 5.59 -13.48 20.03
N ARG A 738 5.62 -13.40 21.37
CA ARG A 738 6.38 -12.36 22.07
C ARG A 738 7.89 -12.58 21.93
N CYS A 739 8.59 -11.65 21.27
CA CYS A 739 10.06 -11.67 21.20
C CYS A 739 10.72 -11.75 22.59
N SER A 740 11.82 -12.50 22.69
CA SER A 740 12.64 -12.55 23.90
C SER A 740 13.41 -11.24 24.09
N GLU A 741 13.47 -10.73 25.32
CA GLU A 741 14.27 -9.53 25.67
C GLU A 741 15.65 -9.95 26.16
N LYS A 742 16.63 -9.03 26.08
CA LYS A 742 17.97 -9.25 26.65
C LYS A 742 17.85 -9.59 28.14
N ASN A 743 18.25 -10.80 28.53
CA ASN A 743 18.14 -11.39 29.88
C ASN A 743 16.72 -11.80 30.34
N LYS A 744 15.73 -11.90 29.44
CA LYS A 744 14.41 -12.47 29.74
C LYS A 744 13.94 -13.34 28.58
N GLU A 745 14.09 -14.66 28.76
CA GLU A 745 13.66 -15.64 27.76
C GLU A 745 12.13 -15.77 27.72
N THR A 746 11.56 -15.94 26.53
CA THR A 746 10.14 -16.23 26.35
C THR A 746 9.91 -17.73 26.17
N ILE A 747 9.01 -18.30 26.97
CA ILE A 747 8.53 -19.67 26.78
C ILE A 747 7.38 -19.62 25.77
N ILE A 748 7.51 -20.39 24.69
CA ILE A 748 6.47 -20.58 23.68
C ILE A 748 5.75 -21.90 23.96
N VAL A 749 4.41 -21.89 23.95
CA VAL A 749 3.54 -23.07 23.98
C VAL A 749 2.78 -23.16 22.66
N LEU A 750 3.06 -24.19 21.88
CA LEU A 750 2.43 -24.45 20.59
C LEU A 750 1.34 -25.51 20.74
N THR A 751 0.12 -25.21 20.29
CA THR A 751 -1.04 -26.11 20.37
C THR A 751 -1.70 -26.27 18.99
N LEU A 752 -1.91 -27.50 18.55
CA LEU A 752 -2.66 -27.79 17.31
C LEU A 752 -4.17 -27.84 17.62
N LEU A 753 -4.94 -26.94 17.01
CA LEU A 753 -6.39 -26.84 17.13
C LEU A 753 -7.05 -27.60 15.98
N THR A 754 -7.52 -28.83 16.24
CA THR A 754 -8.16 -29.67 15.23
C THR A 754 -9.49 -30.27 15.73
N TYR A 755 -10.38 -30.54 14.79
CA TYR A 755 -11.70 -31.14 15.00
C TYR A 755 -11.70 -32.68 14.95
N LYS A 756 -10.52 -33.32 14.92
CA LYS A 756 -10.37 -34.79 14.94
C LYS A 756 -9.27 -35.21 15.92
N CYS A 757 -9.35 -36.44 16.43
CA CYS A 757 -8.36 -36.98 17.36
C CYS A 757 -6.96 -36.97 16.72
N LEU A 758 -6.08 -36.11 17.25
CA LEU A 758 -4.68 -36.03 16.88
C LEU A 758 -3.85 -35.93 18.17
N PHE A 759 -2.75 -36.65 18.21
CA PHE A 759 -1.71 -36.50 19.21
C PHE A 759 -0.41 -36.10 18.50
N LEU A 760 0.21 -35.03 18.98
CA LEU A 760 1.56 -34.60 18.62
C LEU A 760 2.52 -35.71 19.04
N LYS A 761 3.30 -36.21 18.08
CA LYS A 761 4.54 -36.90 18.41
C LYS A 761 5.56 -35.83 18.80
N THR A 762 6.33 -36.05 19.87
CA THR A 762 7.48 -35.21 20.21
C THR A 762 8.34 -35.02 18.97
N ILE A 763 8.69 -33.76 18.65
CA ILE A 763 9.57 -33.41 17.54
C ILE A 763 10.86 -34.23 17.69
N PRO A 764 11.14 -35.22 16.82
CA PRO A 764 12.43 -35.91 16.86
C PRO A 764 13.45 -34.95 16.28
N GLY A 765 14.32 -34.41 17.13
CA GLY A 765 15.42 -33.54 16.72
C GLY A 765 14.98 -32.18 16.20
N LEU A 766 14.81 -31.21 17.10
CA LEU A 766 15.37 -29.89 16.81
C LEU A 766 16.84 -30.15 16.41
N ARG A 767 17.24 -29.84 15.17
CA ARG A 767 18.58 -30.14 14.63
C ARG A 767 19.69 -29.77 15.64
N PRO A 768 20.89 -30.37 15.56
CA PRO A 768 21.96 -30.28 16.57
C PRO A 768 22.37 -28.87 17.02
N GLU A 769 21.97 -27.82 16.31
CA GLU A 769 22.28 -26.41 16.58
C GLU A 769 21.46 -25.78 17.72
N ILE A 770 20.27 -26.32 18.07
CA ILE A 770 19.48 -25.87 19.25
C ILE A 770 19.85 -26.68 20.51
N ASN A 771 20.49 -27.83 20.35
CA ASN A 771 20.85 -28.74 21.44
C ASN A 771 21.66 -28.10 22.60
N PRO A 772 22.56 -27.12 22.37
CA PRO A 772 23.31 -26.50 23.47
C PRO A 772 22.43 -25.74 24.47
N TYR A 773 21.27 -25.23 24.04
CA TYR A 773 20.37 -24.47 24.92
C TYR A 773 19.43 -25.37 25.72
N ILE A 774 19.05 -26.53 25.18
CA ILE A 774 18.21 -27.53 25.86
C ILE A 774 19.02 -28.26 26.94
N GLU A 775 20.28 -28.63 26.65
CA GLU A 775 21.18 -29.27 27.62
C GLU A 775 21.55 -28.36 28.79
N LYS A 776 21.60 -27.03 28.58
CA LYS A 776 22.04 -26.08 29.61
C LYS A 776 21.03 -25.87 30.76
N TYR A 777 19.73 -26.12 30.56
CA TYR A 777 18.69 -25.71 31.52
C TYR A 777 17.70 -26.81 31.97
N GLY A 778 17.96 -28.07 31.64
CA GLY A 778 17.33 -29.22 32.30
C GLY A 778 15.89 -29.53 31.86
N ASN A 779 15.54 -30.81 32.00
CA ASN A 779 14.24 -31.38 31.69
C ASN A 779 13.10 -30.62 32.40
N VAL A 780 12.27 -29.92 31.63
CA VAL A 780 10.98 -29.41 32.13
C VAL A 780 10.06 -30.62 32.35
N THR A 781 9.88 -30.98 33.61
CA THR A 781 9.08 -32.12 34.09
C THR A 781 7.58 -31.94 33.86
N ASN A 782 6.94 -33.02 33.35
CA ASN A 782 5.57 -33.52 33.52
C ASN A 782 4.37 -32.55 33.70
N LEU A 783 3.38 -32.58 32.77
CA LEU A 783 1.91 -32.75 32.97
C LEU A 783 1.10 -32.58 31.63
N PRO A 784 -0.19 -32.95 31.55
CA PRO A 784 -0.75 -33.82 30.51
C PRO A 784 -1.46 -33.07 29.37
N SER A 785 -1.01 -33.31 28.16
CA SER A 785 -1.85 -33.56 26.98
C SER A 785 -0.90 -33.60 25.80
N SER A 786 -0.97 -34.69 25.03
CA SER A 786 -0.17 -34.94 23.83
C SER A 786 -0.54 -34.00 22.67
N ARG A 787 -0.84 -32.73 22.94
CA ARG A 787 -1.28 -31.69 21.98
C ARG A 787 -0.63 -30.32 22.18
N SER A 788 0.27 -30.15 23.16
CA SER A 788 1.03 -28.91 23.36
C SER A 788 2.54 -29.16 23.52
N ILE A 789 3.39 -28.29 22.95
CA ILE A 789 4.86 -28.35 23.04
C ILE A 789 5.40 -27.02 23.56
N ASN A 790 6.38 -27.06 24.48
CA ASN A 790 6.98 -25.87 25.08
C ASN A 790 8.47 -25.75 24.72
N PHE A 791 8.95 -24.57 24.33
CA PHE A 791 10.38 -24.31 24.10
C PHE A 791 10.75 -22.82 24.32
N TYR A 792 12.04 -22.54 24.53
CA TYR A 792 12.58 -21.19 24.70
C TYR A 792 12.89 -20.53 23.35
N ALA A 793 12.44 -19.29 23.15
CA ALA A 793 12.77 -18.51 21.97
C ALA A 793 14.09 -17.72 22.16
N PRO A 794 15.07 -17.81 21.25
CA PRO A 794 16.28 -16.98 21.28
C PRO A 794 16.00 -15.48 21.15
N VAL A 795 16.97 -14.65 21.56
CA VAL A 795 16.85 -13.17 21.67
C VAL A 795 16.96 -12.44 20.31
N ASP A 796 17.61 -13.02 19.29
CA ASP A 796 17.69 -12.40 17.96
C ASP A 796 17.86 -13.47 16.87
N ILE A 797 16.93 -13.52 15.92
CA ILE A 797 16.92 -14.48 14.79
C ILE A 797 16.41 -13.73 13.57
N SER A 798 17.29 -12.93 12.96
CA SER A 798 16.95 -12.13 11.77
C SER A 798 17.01 -12.93 10.47
N ASP A 799 17.59 -14.14 10.49
CA ASP A 799 17.93 -14.94 9.31
C ASP A 799 16.98 -16.11 9.01
N GLY A 800 15.94 -16.31 9.84
CA GLY A 800 14.95 -17.37 9.65
C GLY A 800 15.48 -18.79 9.90
N LYS A 801 16.77 -18.99 10.23
CA LYS A 801 17.44 -20.31 10.24
C LYS A 801 16.78 -21.39 11.10
N LEU A 802 16.02 -21.00 12.12
CA LEU A 802 15.34 -21.90 13.05
C LEU A 802 13.81 -21.95 12.86
N GLY A 803 13.30 -21.41 11.74
CA GLY A 803 11.87 -21.19 11.54
C GLY A 803 11.27 -20.09 12.43
N LEU A 804 12.14 -19.24 12.96
CA LEU A 804 11.81 -18.08 13.78
C LEU A 804 12.26 -16.83 13.02
N TYR A 805 11.38 -15.85 12.90
CA TYR A 805 11.57 -14.67 12.06
C TYR A 805 11.33 -13.42 12.89
N THR A 806 12.28 -12.48 12.87
CA THR A 806 12.19 -11.24 13.65
C THR A 806 12.37 -10.02 12.75
N GLY A 807 11.61 -8.95 13.00
CA GLY A 807 11.67 -7.73 12.18
C GLY A 807 10.45 -6.81 12.39
N PRO A 808 10.30 -5.76 11.56
CA PRO A 808 9.08 -4.96 11.55
C PRO A 808 7.87 -5.85 11.26
N GLY A 809 6.74 -5.56 11.90
CA GLY A 809 5.71 -6.57 12.11
C GLY A 809 5.24 -7.37 10.92
N LYS A 810 4.79 -6.67 9.89
CA LYS A 810 4.27 -7.31 8.68
C LYS A 810 5.38 -7.92 7.82
N ILE A 811 6.56 -7.32 7.83
CA ILE A 811 7.74 -7.80 7.10
C ILE A 811 8.21 -9.14 7.69
N ALA A 812 8.26 -9.27 9.01
CA ALA A 812 8.67 -10.52 9.67
C ALA A 812 7.66 -11.67 9.40
N GLU A 813 6.36 -11.36 9.32
CA GLU A 813 5.33 -12.32 8.94
C GLU A 813 5.54 -12.84 7.50
N GLU A 814 5.86 -11.95 6.58
CA GLU A 814 6.09 -12.31 5.17
C GLU A 814 7.35 -13.12 4.98
N ARG A 815 8.45 -12.73 5.64
CA ARG A 815 9.68 -13.55 5.68
C ARG A 815 9.41 -14.94 6.21
N CYS A 816 8.54 -15.06 7.22
CA CYS A 816 8.10 -16.35 7.71
C CYS A 816 7.38 -17.18 6.65
N LYS A 817 6.43 -16.57 5.91
CA LYS A 817 5.67 -17.27 4.88
C LYS A 817 6.60 -17.81 3.78
N ALA A 818 7.58 -16.99 3.36
CA ALA A 818 8.61 -17.39 2.41
C ALA A 818 9.49 -18.55 2.93
N GLY A 819 10.31 -18.30 3.97
CA GLY A 819 11.28 -19.22 4.63
C GLY A 819 12.19 -20.05 3.71
N THR A 820 13.52 -19.98 3.65
CA THR A 820 14.69 -19.27 4.24
C THR A 820 15.81 -19.31 3.17
N VAL A 821 17.10 -18.96 3.31
CA VAL A 821 18.02 -18.37 4.31
C VAL A 821 18.78 -17.34 3.47
N ASP A 822 18.77 -16.06 3.85
CA ASP A 822 19.47 -14.96 3.15
C ASP A 822 19.43 -15.02 1.62
N ASP A 823 18.32 -14.61 1.01
CA ASP A 823 18.32 -14.02 -0.34
C ASP A 823 17.09 -13.13 -0.58
N ALA A 824 16.85 -12.16 0.32
CA ALA A 824 16.24 -10.88 -0.07
C ALA A 824 17.30 -10.00 -0.80
N GLY A 825 18.07 -10.63 -1.67
CA GLY A 825 19.38 -10.17 -2.11
C GLY A 825 20.22 -11.16 -2.91
N LYS A 826 19.61 -12.12 -3.64
CA LYS A 826 20.09 -12.69 -4.93
C LYS A 826 19.29 -13.94 -5.30
N GLY A 827 18.61 -13.86 -6.45
CA GLY A 827 18.16 -14.92 -7.36
C GLY A 827 18.02 -16.39 -6.90
N ILE A 828 16.82 -16.92 -7.18
CA ILE A 828 16.47 -18.23 -7.77
C ILE A 828 15.29 -18.92 -7.02
N GLU A 829 14.16 -18.95 -7.74
CA GLU A 829 13.05 -19.91 -7.84
C GLU A 829 12.07 -20.12 -6.67
N GLY A 830 10.86 -19.57 -6.86
CA GLY A 830 9.59 -20.04 -6.30
C GLY A 830 9.37 -19.76 -4.81
N ILE A 831 8.09 -19.63 -4.40
CA ILE A 831 7.72 -19.75 -2.99
C ILE A 831 8.06 -21.19 -2.55
N ASN A 832 9.26 -21.39 -2.06
CA ASN A 832 9.67 -22.69 -1.55
C ASN A 832 9.24 -22.79 -0.08
N SER A 833 8.14 -23.49 0.21
CA SER A 833 7.67 -23.74 1.58
C SER A 833 8.65 -24.57 2.44
N LYS A 834 9.85 -24.90 1.93
CA LYS A 834 10.87 -25.76 2.53
C LYS A 834 11.81 -25.08 3.54
N GLY A 835 11.62 -23.80 3.85
CA GLY A 835 12.35 -23.18 4.96
C GLY A 835 12.20 -23.95 6.29
N PRO A 836 13.21 -23.93 7.18
CA PRO A 836 13.12 -24.43 8.52
C PRO A 836 11.83 -23.92 9.16
N ALA A 837 11.14 -24.88 9.74
CA ALA A 837 9.86 -24.72 10.38
C ALA A 837 9.80 -25.72 11.53
N VAL A 838 9.04 -25.38 12.57
CA VAL A 838 8.74 -26.33 13.62
C VAL A 838 7.72 -27.33 13.09
N LEU A 839 8.14 -28.60 13.00
CA LEU A 839 7.35 -29.69 12.44
C LEU A 839 6.35 -30.25 13.47
N ALA A 840 5.07 -29.97 13.29
CA ALA A 840 3.96 -30.59 14.01
C ALA A 840 3.50 -31.86 13.25
N ILE A 841 4.07 -33.03 13.56
CA ILE A 841 3.75 -34.28 12.83
C ILE A 841 2.33 -34.76 13.19
N GLY A 842 1.53 -35.07 12.16
CA GLY A 842 0.20 -35.70 12.26
C GLY A 842 0.17 -37.11 11.65
N THR A 843 0.12 -38.13 12.52
CA THR A 843 -0.60 -39.41 12.34
C THR A 843 -0.33 -40.30 13.56
N ILE A 844 -1.37 -40.91 14.15
CA ILE A 844 -1.45 -42.30 14.66
C ILE A 844 -2.85 -42.56 15.24
N GLU A 845 -3.29 -43.80 15.09
CA GLU A 845 -4.58 -44.41 15.44
C GLU A 845 -5.04 -44.15 16.88
N CYS A 846 -6.36 -44.04 17.04
CA CYS A 846 -7.03 -43.99 18.34
C CYS A 846 -6.75 -45.27 19.14
N PRO A 847 -6.64 -45.22 20.48
CA PRO A 847 -6.61 -46.44 21.28
C PRO A 847 -7.96 -47.17 21.18
N GLY A 848 -7.93 -48.40 20.66
CA GLY A 848 -8.78 -49.53 21.03
C GLY A 848 -10.21 -49.58 20.49
N TRP A 849 -10.39 -50.14 19.30
CA TRP A 849 -11.31 -51.27 19.17
C TRP A 849 -10.40 -52.49 19.03
N GLU A 850 -10.39 -53.37 20.04
CA GLU A 850 -9.65 -54.62 19.99
C GLU A 850 -10.06 -55.43 18.76
N GLU A 851 -9.06 -56.05 18.15
CA GLU A 851 -9.19 -57.09 17.13
C GLU A 851 -10.20 -58.13 17.60
N TRP A 852 -11.33 -58.25 16.91
CA TRP A 852 -12.11 -59.48 16.96
C TRP A 852 -11.47 -60.48 15.98
N PRO A 853 -11.13 -61.69 16.43
CA PRO A 853 -10.54 -62.71 15.56
C PRO A 853 -11.59 -63.19 14.55
N TRP A 854 -11.10 -63.39 13.33
CA TRP A 854 -11.72 -64.07 12.20
C TRP A 854 -12.61 -65.25 12.60
N TRP A 855 -13.92 -65.15 12.34
CA TRP A 855 -14.81 -66.29 12.15
C TRP A 855 -15.54 -66.06 10.84
N GLU A 856 -15.20 -66.86 9.83
CA GLU A 856 -15.97 -66.97 8.59
C GLU A 856 -17.34 -67.59 8.90
N PRO A 857 -18.43 -67.09 8.28
CA PRO A 857 -19.58 -67.91 7.98
C PRO A 857 -19.62 -68.19 6.49
N GLU A 858 -19.64 -69.48 6.16
CA GLU A 858 -19.98 -70.02 4.85
C GLU A 858 -21.35 -69.51 4.35
N GLU A 859 -21.47 -69.45 3.03
CA GLU A 859 -22.69 -69.14 2.29
C GLU A 859 -23.86 -70.07 2.67
N GLY A 860 -25.04 -69.49 2.91
CA GLY A 860 -26.31 -70.23 2.78
C GLY A 860 -27.45 -69.79 3.69
N ALA A 861 -28.62 -69.64 3.06
CA ALA A 861 -29.98 -69.67 3.61
C ALA A 861 -30.68 -68.34 4.01
N GLU A 862 -31.70 -68.05 3.18
CA GLU A 862 -33.02 -67.42 3.38
C GLU A 862 -33.43 -66.77 4.73
N SER A 863 -34.13 -65.62 4.58
CA SER A 863 -35.12 -64.96 5.48
C SER A 863 -36.06 -65.96 6.21
N PRO A 864 -36.75 -65.68 7.36
CA PRO A 864 -37.33 -64.39 7.77
C PRO A 864 -37.49 -64.08 9.29
N ASP A 865 -38.18 -62.96 9.57
CA ASP A 865 -39.09 -62.66 10.70
C ASP A 865 -38.60 -62.07 12.05
N ASN A 866 -39.15 -60.87 12.30
CA ASN A 866 -39.83 -60.34 13.51
C ASN A 866 -39.28 -60.58 14.92
N GLY A 867 -39.23 -59.48 15.67
CA GLY A 867 -39.85 -59.44 17.00
C GLY A 867 -38.92 -59.19 18.19
N GLU A 868 -39.07 -57.97 18.73
CA GLU A 868 -39.19 -57.66 20.16
C GLU A 868 -38.08 -57.93 21.19
N GLU A 869 -37.93 -56.88 22.02
CA GLU A 869 -37.54 -56.83 23.43
C GLU A 869 -36.04 -56.75 23.82
N GLU A 870 -35.72 -55.60 24.43
CA GLU A 870 -34.57 -55.36 25.30
C GLU A 870 -34.53 -56.36 26.48
N PRO A 871 -33.36 -56.55 27.11
CA PRO A 871 -33.26 -55.90 28.42
C PRO A 871 -31.88 -55.31 28.77
N SER A 872 -31.99 -54.29 29.63
CA SER A 872 -30.98 -53.62 30.44
C SER A 872 -29.78 -54.47 30.89
N TYR A 873 -28.59 -53.88 31.01
CA TYR A 873 -27.71 -54.18 32.14
C TYR A 873 -26.87 -52.99 32.63
N ASP A 874 -26.64 -53.10 33.93
CA ASP A 874 -26.26 -52.16 34.98
C ASP A 874 -24.78 -51.72 34.93
N TRP A 875 -24.55 -50.46 35.28
CA TRP A 875 -23.26 -49.80 35.32
C TRP A 875 -22.60 -49.99 36.67
N ARG A 876 -21.67 -50.94 36.82
CA ARG A 876 -20.74 -50.94 37.96
C ARG A 876 -19.33 -51.43 37.63
N ARG A 877 -18.42 -50.45 37.64
CA ARG A 877 -17.13 -50.43 38.36
C ARG A 877 -15.98 -51.23 37.67
N ILE A 878 -14.73 -50.78 37.60
CA ILE A 878 -13.83 -50.28 38.66
C ILE A 878 -12.62 -49.53 38.05
N THR A 879 -12.30 -48.39 38.70
CA THR A 879 -11.05 -47.57 38.83
C THR A 879 -10.20 -47.18 37.63
#